data_AF-A0A7J6N2D6-F1
#
_entry.id   AF-A0A7J6N2D6-F1
#
_cell.length_a   1.000
_cell.length_b   1.000
_cell.length_c   1.000
_cell.angle_alpha   90.00
_cell.angle_beta   90.00
_cell.angle_gamma   90.00
#
_symmetry.space_group_name_H-M   'P 1'
#
loop_
_entity.id
_entity.type
_entity.pdbx_description
1 polymer ?
#
loop_
_entity_poly.entity_id
_entity_poly.type
_entity_poly.pdbx_seq_one_letter_code
_entity_poly.pdbx_strand_id
1 'polypeptide(L)'
;MRLVLLAGGIVHLILAAVVDPSGGDRTVTLPIQDNHVKMTVDGLEMNLFLDSGTDKILVNDGVWYERKYGMRACEDPRAACFYCPGKAGCYPSDLPVFTADFLDGSVIKYVVHTSTVMLGGHVIKDAEFGVIVDFVPPANAHFKVPGTFGVARGYRTNPVESPLAQLRNRRVIGRESFSIRTESSEDGGINGRLTLGDAIQVGSGTQMIPLDTTWTRKVSVWVFSVALVNADGSLPRIFRSKRLGGDRSYVGYVVHGIKSLHIPHAEGLIDEIFDHAKRAMDPPSPGHRSEIKLGQRTKRGRWVLRKAVLEYLPTLAFRLGSDGSHVVKISPTDFTRCKGEKCTLRIVESKIEDRVGQVYKFVRRPGSVTLGENTFDGVEFGVVIDFTPPPLHDGSRSPVVLGMGLVSSNNPVKSLLQQLKFKSVIGRLCFSIHTQPSGNTGINGRMVLGEVVEGGPGMRLTPLERCGRTQWNRVTVRVSSIAILAPDGNLLYTHGSGEFGRKGYYLGYVDSGTRDILIPDGAEFVKAIVDHARERIGFDRFWRHPGRVRSVFEKQMSTRSYWFIDEAVLKFFPTLVFTVGSDRDIAVTIPPRDYARCMDGWCVLGIASHQEDRVLLGAPFLRGCDAYVDFESKVVGLRPKHSV
;
A
#
# COMPACT_ATOMS: atom_id res chain seq x y z
N MET A 1 -26.08 -53.40 -54.66
CA MET A 1 -26.07 -54.29 -53.48
C MET A 1 -25.19 -53.64 -52.41
N ARG A 2 -25.82 -53.09 -51.35
CA ARG A 2 -25.33 -52.75 -49.97
C ARG A 2 -24.10 -51.80 -49.80
N LEU A 3 -24.31 -50.58 -49.26
CA LEU A 3 -24.04 -50.09 -47.86
C LEU A 3 -22.55 -49.70 -47.63
N VAL A 4 -22.08 -48.69 -46.86
CA VAL A 4 -22.65 -47.54 -46.10
C VAL A 4 -21.46 -46.75 -45.43
N LEU A 5 -21.65 -45.43 -45.17
CA LEU A 5 -21.04 -44.50 -44.15
C LEU A 5 -19.58 -43.95 -44.15
N LEU A 6 -19.49 -42.62 -44.38
CA LEU A 6 -18.86 -41.47 -43.65
C LEU A 6 -17.95 -41.64 -42.39
N ALA A 7 -16.83 -40.88 -42.37
CA ALA A 7 -16.26 -40.00 -41.28
C ALA A 7 -14.76 -39.70 -41.61
N GLY A 8 -14.11 -38.54 -41.41
CA GLY A 8 -14.33 -37.36 -40.58
C GLY A 8 -13.42 -37.35 -39.32
N GLY A 9 -12.36 -36.52 -39.28
CA GLY A 9 -11.55 -36.22 -38.06
C GLY A 9 -10.08 -35.86 -38.35
N ILE A 10 -9.68 -34.58 -38.37
CA ILE A 10 -9.19 -33.77 -37.22
C ILE A 10 -8.08 -34.46 -36.40
N VAL A 11 -6.83 -34.05 -36.61
CA VAL A 11 -5.77 -34.16 -35.59
C VAL A 11 -5.10 -32.79 -35.45
N HIS A 12 -5.14 -32.31 -34.21
CA HIS A 12 -4.65 -31.02 -33.75
C HIS A 12 -3.15 -30.81 -33.99
N LEU A 13 -2.82 -29.64 -34.54
CA LEU A 13 -1.53 -28.98 -34.35
C LEU A 13 -1.42 -28.57 -32.87
N ILE A 14 -0.69 -29.34 -32.07
CA ILE A 14 -0.22 -28.90 -30.76
C ILE A 14 1.03 -28.04 -31.00
N LEU A 15 0.84 -26.73 -31.13
CA LEU A 15 1.89 -25.75 -30.94
C LEU A 15 2.15 -25.66 -29.42
N ALA A 16 3.05 -26.50 -28.94
CA ALA A 16 3.73 -26.27 -27.67
C ALA A 16 4.69 -25.09 -27.89
N ALA A 17 4.23 -23.88 -27.61
CA ALA A 17 5.11 -22.75 -27.36
C ALA A 17 5.85 -23.04 -26.06
N VAL A 18 7.05 -23.62 -26.20
CA VAL A 18 8.10 -23.61 -25.18
C VAL A 18 8.38 -22.14 -24.89
N VAL A 19 7.82 -21.63 -23.79
CA VAL A 19 8.15 -20.31 -23.26
C VAL A 19 9.61 -20.39 -22.82
N ASP A 20 10.47 -19.75 -23.60
CA ASP A 20 11.88 -19.57 -23.34
C ASP A 20 12.07 -18.97 -21.92
N PRO A 21 12.84 -19.62 -21.02
CA PRO A 21 13.21 -19.06 -19.73
C PRO A 21 14.39 -18.07 -19.82
N SER A 22 14.87 -17.74 -21.03
CA SER A 22 15.80 -16.63 -21.23
C SER A 22 15.13 -15.30 -20.82
N GLY A 23 15.86 -14.50 -20.03
CA GLY A 23 15.39 -13.26 -19.41
C GLY A 23 15.10 -12.12 -20.38
N GLY A 24 14.14 -12.28 -21.29
CA GLY A 24 13.54 -11.18 -22.04
C GLY A 24 12.70 -10.29 -21.13
N ASP A 25 12.79 -8.97 -21.33
CA ASP A 25 12.00 -7.96 -20.63
C ASP A 25 10.50 -8.30 -20.71
N ARG A 26 9.91 -8.75 -19.59
CA ARG A 26 8.48 -9.11 -19.51
C ARG A 26 7.64 -7.85 -19.34
N THR A 27 7.40 -7.20 -20.47
CA THR A 27 6.82 -5.85 -20.51
C THR A 27 5.77 -5.74 -21.58
N VAL A 28 4.70 -4.99 -21.28
CA VAL A 28 3.65 -4.65 -22.25
C VAL A 28 3.71 -3.16 -22.52
N THR A 29 3.91 -2.79 -23.77
CA THR A 29 4.00 -1.37 -24.17
C THR A 29 2.77 -1.00 -25.00
N LEU A 30 2.10 0.08 -24.60
CA LEU A 30 0.88 0.58 -25.19
C LEU A 30 1.07 2.02 -25.65
N PRO A 31 0.77 2.35 -26.92
CA PRO A 31 0.74 3.73 -27.35
C PRO A 31 -0.39 4.47 -26.62
N ILE A 32 -0.09 5.67 -26.15
CA ILE A 32 -1.08 6.62 -25.65
C ILE A 32 -1.38 7.57 -26.80
N GLN A 33 -2.66 7.69 -27.16
CA GLN A 33 -3.15 8.63 -28.17
C GLN A 33 -4.32 9.42 -27.59
N ASP A 34 -4.22 10.74 -27.55
CA ASP A 34 -5.22 11.63 -26.94
C ASP A 34 -5.65 11.18 -25.53
N ASN A 35 -4.71 10.76 -24.68
CA ASN A 35 -4.95 10.21 -23.33
C ASN A 35 -5.69 8.86 -23.29
N HIS A 36 -5.78 8.15 -24.42
CA HIS A 36 -6.41 6.83 -24.49
C HIS A 36 -5.39 5.76 -24.81
N VAL A 37 -5.63 4.56 -24.27
CA VAL A 37 -4.94 3.33 -24.63
C VAL A 37 -5.90 2.40 -25.32
N LYS A 38 -5.37 1.68 -26.30
CA LYS A 38 -6.14 0.77 -27.14
C LYS A 38 -6.18 -0.62 -26.52
N MET A 39 -7.37 -1.22 -26.47
CA MET A 39 -7.60 -2.57 -25.98
C MET A 39 -8.60 -3.28 -26.90
N THR A 40 -8.51 -4.60 -26.99
CA THR A 40 -9.51 -5.40 -27.69
C THR A 40 -10.15 -6.38 -26.72
N VAL A 41 -11.48 -6.50 -26.73
CA VAL A 41 -12.25 -7.47 -25.93
C VAL A 41 -13.08 -8.31 -26.87
N ASP A 42 -12.86 -9.61 -26.92
CA ASP A 42 -13.56 -10.54 -27.83
C ASP A 42 -13.55 -10.09 -29.30
N GLY A 43 -12.43 -9.50 -29.74
CA GLY A 43 -12.28 -8.96 -31.09
C GLY A 43 -12.83 -7.54 -31.29
N LEU A 44 -13.54 -6.98 -30.31
CA LEU A 44 -14.04 -5.60 -30.35
C LEU A 44 -12.97 -4.64 -29.84
N GLU A 45 -12.55 -3.74 -30.72
CA GLU A 45 -11.58 -2.69 -30.43
C GLU A 45 -12.21 -1.53 -29.66
N MET A 46 -11.53 -1.06 -28.62
CA MET A 46 -11.97 0.05 -27.78
C MET A 46 -10.82 0.95 -27.36
N ASN A 47 -11.11 2.25 -27.25
CA ASN A 47 -10.18 3.25 -26.76
C ASN A 47 -10.57 3.64 -25.34
N LEU A 48 -9.73 3.27 -24.37
CA LEU A 48 -9.98 3.48 -22.96
C LEU A 48 -9.16 4.66 -22.46
N PHE A 49 -9.80 5.57 -21.73
CA PHE A 49 -9.15 6.69 -21.08
C PHE A 49 -8.17 6.19 -20.02
N LEU A 50 -6.90 6.58 -20.12
CA LEU A 50 -5.87 6.17 -19.18
C LEU A 50 -5.99 6.95 -17.88
N ASP A 51 -6.16 6.25 -16.75
CA ASP A 51 -6.29 6.89 -15.45
C ASP A 51 -5.42 6.20 -14.38
N SER A 52 -4.44 6.92 -13.85
CA SER A 52 -3.61 6.47 -12.73
C SER A 52 -4.27 6.65 -11.35
N GLY A 53 -5.48 7.23 -11.31
CA GLY A 53 -6.31 7.38 -10.12
C GLY A 53 -7.24 6.20 -9.83
N THR A 54 -7.40 5.27 -10.78
CA THR A 54 -8.27 4.08 -10.68
C THR A 54 -7.49 2.80 -10.96
N ASP A 55 -7.94 1.70 -10.37
CA ASP A 55 -7.31 0.37 -10.44
C ASP A 55 -8.07 -0.59 -11.37
N LYS A 56 -9.00 -0.10 -12.20
CA LYS A 56 -9.96 -0.94 -12.96
C LYS A 56 -9.92 -0.70 -14.46
N ILE A 57 -10.11 -1.76 -15.23
CA ILE A 57 -10.63 -1.66 -16.60
C ILE A 57 -12.14 -1.54 -16.50
N LEU A 58 -12.69 -0.49 -17.10
CA LEU A 58 -14.12 -0.19 -17.11
C LEU A 58 -14.56 0.09 -18.55
N VAL A 59 -15.59 -0.61 -18.99
CA VAL A 59 -16.18 -0.46 -20.33
C VAL A 59 -17.66 -0.15 -20.17
N ASN A 60 -18.31 0.49 -21.14
CA ASN A 60 -19.73 0.81 -21.03
C ASN A 60 -20.59 -0.35 -21.54
N ASP A 61 -21.69 -0.69 -20.85
CA ASP A 61 -22.71 -1.55 -21.44
C ASP A 61 -23.33 -0.82 -22.64
N GLY A 62 -23.16 -1.38 -23.84
CA GLY A 62 -23.55 -0.69 -25.08
C GLY A 62 -25.04 -0.36 -25.13
N VAL A 63 -25.90 -1.26 -24.65
CA VAL A 63 -27.37 -1.07 -24.65
C VAL A 63 -27.78 0.07 -23.72
N TRP A 64 -27.24 0.09 -22.50
CA TRP A 64 -27.47 1.16 -21.54
C TRP A 64 -26.91 2.50 -22.05
N TYR A 65 -25.71 2.49 -22.63
CA TYR A 65 -25.04 3.69 -23.07
C TYR A 65 -25.79 4.37 -24.22
N GLU A 66 -26.24 3.62 -25.22
CA GLU A 66 -27.07 4.15 -26.32
C GLU A 66 -28.43 4.64 -25.84
N ARG A 67 -29.05 3.95 -24.86
CA ARG A 67 -30.30 4.43 -24.26
C ARG A 67 -30.12 5.80 -23.59
N LYS A 68 -28.98 6.01 -22.94
CA LYS A 68 -28.69 7.23 -22.18
C LYS A 68 -28.24 8.40 -23.05
N TYR A 69 -27.43 8.14 -24.07
CA TYR A 69 -26.75 9.17 -24.87
C TYR A 69 -27.21 9.24 -26.33
N GLY A 70 -28.18 8.40 -26.74
CA GLY A 70 -28.75 8.33 -28.07
C GLY A 70 -28.25 7.13 -28.88
N MET A 71 -29.04 6.71 -29.88
CA MET A 71 -28.62 5.67 -30.84
C MET A 71 -27.30 6.08 -31.52
N ARG A 72 -26.45 5.09 -31.81
CA ARG A 72 -25.11 5.28 -32.42
C ARG A 72 -24.10 5.96 -31.50
N ALA A 73 -24.41 6.20 -30.22
CA ALA A 73 -23.45 6.73 -29.27
C ALA A 73 -22.23 5.80 -29.08
N CYS A 74 -22.38 4.51 -29.38
CA CYS A 74 -21.32 3.51 -29.35
C CYS A 74 -20.47 3.42 -30.62
N GLU A 75 -20.79 4.17 -31.68
CA GLU A 75 -19.91 4.28 -32.86
C GLU A 75 -18.64 5.09 -32.57
N ASP A 76 -18.66 5.90 -31.50
CA ASP A 76 -17.46 6.55 -30.98
C ASP A 76 -16.60 5.51 -30.25
N PRO A 77 -15.41 5.15 -30.74
CA PRO A 77 -14.56 4.16 -30.08
C PRO A 77 -14.10 4.58 -28.67
N ARG A 78 -14.18 5.87 -28.33
CA ARG A 78 -13.91 6.41 -26.98
C ARG A 78 -15.05 6.14 -26.00
N ALA A 79 -16.24 5.80 -26.50
CA ALA A 79 -17.33 5.29 -25.69
C ALA A 79 -17.01 3.90 -25.12
N ALA A 80 -16.11 3.13 -25.75
CA ALA A 80 -15.70 1.81 -25.29
C ALA A 80 -16.88 0.91 -24.90
N CYS A 81 -17.86 0.82 -25.80
CA CYS A 81 -19.05 0.01 -25.59
C CYS A 81 -18.74 -1.48 -25.72
N PHE A 82 -19.25 -2.27 -24.79
CA PHE A 82 -19.21 -3.71 -24.80
C PHE A 82 -20.63 -4.27 -24.88
N TYR A 83 -20.83 -5.25 -25.76
CA TYR A 83 -22.10 -5.94 -25.97
C TYR A 83 -21.93 -7.40 -25.60
N CYS A 84 -22.64 -7.85 -24.55
CA CYS A 84 -22.58 -9.23 -24.13
C CYS A 84 -23.20 -10.16 -25.19
N PRO A 85 -22.45 -11.13 -25.74
CA PRO A 85 -22.96 -12.02 -26.78
C PRO A 85 -24.23 -12.74 -26.34
N GLY A 86 -25.27 -12.71 -27.20
CA GLY A 86 -26.52 -13.45 -26.99
C GLY A 86 -27.45 -12.89 -25.91
N LYS A 87 -27.25 -11.67 -25.42
CA LYS A 87 -28.10 -11.04 -24.37
C LYS A 87 -28.50 -9.61 -24.74
N ALA A 88 -29.67 -9.17 -24.26
CA ALA A 88 -30.17 -7.79 -24.40
C ALA A 88 -29.51 -6.82 -23.40
N GLY A 89 -28.18 -6.92 -23.24
CA GLY A 89 -27.38 -6.22 -22.24
C GLY A 89 -26.53 -7.17 -21.38
N CYS A 90 -25.50 -6.62 -20.73
CA CYS A 90 -24.58 -7.36 -19.88
C CYS A 90 -25.08 -7.64 -18.45
N TYR A 91 -26.32 -7.24 -18.18
CA TYR A 91 -26.93 -7.30 -16.85
C TYR A 91 -28.06 -8.34 -16.81
N PRO A 92 -27.80 -9.62 -16.46
CA PRO A 92 -28.82 -10.47 -15.91
C PRO A 92 -29.10 -10.05 -14.45
N SER A 93 -30.34 -10.24 -13.98
CA SER A 93 -30.82 -9.73 -12.68
C SER A 93 -30.12 -10.31 -11.43
N ASP A 94 -29.24 -11.28 -11.60
CA ASP A 94 -28.59 -12.09 -10.57
C ASP A 94 -27.09 -11.78 -10.33
N LEU A 95 -26.44 -10.97 -11.19
CA LEU A 95 -25.05 -10.59 -10.95
C LEU A 95 -24.92 -9.49 -9.87
N PRO A 96 -23.92 -9.58 -8.97
CA PRO A 96 -23.67 -8.53 -8.00
C PRO A 96 -23.26 -7.23 -8.68
N VAL A 97 -23.95 -6.15 -8.34
CA VAL A 97 -23.61 -4.79 -8.78
C VAL A 97 -22.65 -4.15 -7.79
N PHE A 98 -21.57 -3.61 -8.31
CA PHE A 98 -20.56 -2.90 -7.54
C PHE A 98 -20.60 -1.41 -7.85
N THR A 99 -20.13 -0.61 -6.90
CA THR A 99 -20.06 0.86 -7.02
C THR A 99 -18.60 1.30 -6.93
N ALA A 100 -18.21 2.27 -7.75
CA ALA A 100 -16.94 2.96 -7.61
C ALA A 100 -17.13 4.47 -7.67
N ASP A 101 -16.44 5.18 -6.77
CA ASP A 101 -16.45 6.63 -6.65
C ASP A 101 -15.16 7.21 -7.24
N PHE A 102 -15.28 8.21 -8.10
CA PHE A 102 -14.15 8.93 -8.68
C PHE A 102 -13.86 10.24 -7.95
N LEU A 103 -12.68 10.80 -8.21
CA LEU A 103 -12.21 12.05 -7.60
C LEU A 103 -13.04 13.28 -7.95
N ASP A 104 -13.65 13.27 -9.12
CA ASP A 104 -14.52 14.35 -9.58
C ASP A 104 -15.90 14.32 -8.93
N GLY A 105 -16.16 13.32 -8.06
CA GLY A 105 -17.45 13.08 -7.41
C GLY A 105 -18.42 12.26 -8.24
N SER A 106 -18.01 11.75 -9.40
CA SER A 106 -18.82 10.83 -10.18
C SER A 106 -18.87 9.45 -9.53
N VAL A 107 -19.99 8.76 -9.73
CA VAL A 107 -20.24 7.42 -9.20
C VAL A 107 -20.65 6.52 -10.35
N ILE A 108 -19.91 5.42 -10.56
CA ILE A 108 -20.31 4.37 -11.49
C ILE A 108 -20.89 3.18 -10.74
N LYS A 109 -21.85 2.50 -11.37
CA LYS A 109 -22.19 1.13 -11.02
C LYS A 109 -21.77 0.21 -12.14
N TYR A 110 -21.17 -0.92 -11.79
CA TYR A 110 -20.67 -1.88 -12.76
C TYR A 110 -20.88 -3.32 -12.28
N VAL A 111 -20.93 -4.24 -13.23
CA VAL A 111 -20.87 -5.68 -12.98
C VAL A 111 -19.52 -6.22 -13.45
N VAL A 112 -19.08 -7.32 -12.87
CA VAL A 112 -17.83 -7.97 -13.29
C VAL A 112 -18.11 -8.91 -14.44
N HIS A 113 -17.34 -8.77 -15.51
CA HIS A 113 -17.35 -9.66 -16.65
C HIS A 113 -15.96 -10.23 -16.87
N THR A 114 -15.91 -11.43 -17.43
CA THR A 114 -14.66 -12.13 -17.74
C THR A 114 -14.65 -12.46 -19.22
N SER A 115 -13.59 -12.11 -19.94
CA SER A 115 -13.48 -12.44 -21.36
C SER A 115 -12.04 -12.48 -21.89
N THR A 116 -11.88 -12.71 -23.19
CA THR A 116 -10.56 -12.63 -23.82
C THR A 116 -10.21 -11.18 -24.15
N VAL A 117 -9.13 -10.69 -23.55
CA VAL A 117 -8.62 -9.33 -23.77
C VAL A 117 -7.31 -9.39 -24.53
N MET A 118 -7.12 -8.54 -25.53
CA MET A 118 -5.84 -8.34 -26.19
C MET A 118 -5.29 -6.96 -25.85
N LEU A 119 -4.05 -6.92 -25.38
CA LEU A 119 -3.37 -5.71 -24.89
C LEU A 119 -1.92 -5.71 -25.37
N GLY A 120 -1.54 -4.73 -26.21
CA GLY A 120 -0.16 -4.61 -26.70
C GLY A 120 0.34 -5.84 -27.46
N GLY A 121 -0.55 -6.53 -28.18
CA GLY A 121 -0.24 -7.78 -28.89
C GLY A 121 -0.31 -9.05 -28.02
N HIS A 122 -0.49 -8.92 -26.70
CA HIS A 122 -0.65 -10.07 -25.80
C HIS A 122 -2.12 -10.46 -25.66
N VAL A 123 -2.41 -11.75 -25.79
CA VAL A 123 -3.75 -12.32 -25.56
C VAL A 123 -3.85 -12.80 -24.11
N ILE A 124 -4.81 -12.25 -23.39
CA ILE A 124 -5.07 -12.50 -21.97
C ILE A 124 -6.42 -13.20 -21.89
N LYS A 125 -6.39 -14.50 -21.60
CA LYS A 125 -7.61 -15.28 -21.37
C LYS A 125 -8.17 -15.02 -19.99
N ASP A 126 -9.49 -15.12 -19.91
CA ASP A 126 -10.26 -14.97 -18.68
C ASP A 126 -9.93 -13.67 -17.93
N ALA A 127 -9.70 -12.57 -18.64
CA ALA A 127 -9.42 -11.27 -18.06
C ALA A 127 -10.71 -10.66 -17.50
N GLU A 128 -10.64 -10.16 -16.27
CA GLU A 128 -11.76 -9.53 -15.58
C GLU A 128 -11.79 -8.03 -15.87
N PHE A 129 -12.98 -7.50 -16.13
CA PHE A 129 -13.21 -6.06 -16.27
C PHE A 129 -14.62 -5.69 -15.79
N GLY A 130 -14.81 -4.42 -15.44
CA GLY A 130 -16.11 -3.90 -15.06
C GLY A 130 -16.90 -3.43 -16.27
N VAL A 131 -18.14 -3.86 -16.40
CA VAL A 131 -19.09 -3.32 -17.38
C VAL A 131 -20.00 -2.32 -16.66
N ILE A 132 -19.90 -1.04 -17.03
CA ILE A 132 -20.67 0.06 -16.46
C ILE A 132 -22.12 -0.07 -16.91
N VAL A 133 -23.00 -0.19 -15.92
CA VAL A 133 -24.46 -0.34 -16.09
C VAL A 133 -25.23 0.87 -15.57
N ASP A 134 -24.56 1.76 -14.85
CA ASP A 134 -25.11 3.04 -14.42
C ASP A 134 -23.98 4.05 -14.14
N PHE A 135 -24.30 5.34 -14.28
CA PHE A 135 -23.37 6.43 -14.05
C PHE A 135 -24.09 7.67 -13.55
N VAL A 136 -23.61 8.19 -12.42
CA VAL A 136 -24.06 9.45 -11.86
C VAL A 136 -22.92 10.47 -12.05
N PRO A 137 -23.05 11.42 -12.99
CA PRO A 137 -22.07 12.49 -13.14
C PRO A 137 -22.07 13.40 -11.91
N PRO A 138 -20.99 14.14 -11.66
CA PRO A 138 -20.98 15.17 -10.64
C PRO A 138 -21.94 16.30 -11.04
N ALA A 139 -22.47 16.99 -10.04
CA ALA A 139 -23.45 18.06 -10.25
C ALA A 139 -22.92 19.12 -11.23
N ASN A 140 -23.71 19.42 -12.26
CA ASN A 140 -23.42 20.40 -13.33
C ASN A 140 -22.39 19.97 -14.39
N ALA A 141 -22.06 18.68 -14.49
CA ALA A 141 -21.15 18.18 -15.52
C ALA A 141 -21.92 17.46 -16.64
N HIS A 142 -21.75 17.94 -17.88
CA HIS A 142 -22.24 17.29 -19.10
C HIS A 142 -21.07 16.60 -19.79
N PHE A 143 -20.69 15.42 -19.32
CA PHE A 143 -19.74 14.57 -20.04
C PHE A 143 -20.31 13.17 -20.23
N LYS A 144 -19.94 12.58 -21.37
CA LYS A 144 -20.16 11.16 -21.65
C LYS A 144 -19.16 10.35 -20.84
N VAL A 145 -19.55 9.16 -20.37
CA VAL A 145 -18.67 8.29 -19.59
C VAL A 145 -17.64 7.66 -20.52
N PRO A 146 -16.34 7.98 -20.42
CA PRO A 146 -15.35 7.23 -21.18
C PRO A 146 -15.19 5.84 -20.55
N GLY A 147 -14.93 4.82 -21.37
CA GLY A 147 -14.30 3.63 -20.84
C GLY A 147 -12.95 4.00 -20.25
N THR A 148 -12.52 3.31 -19.19
CA THR A 148 -11.33 3.69 -18.42
C THR A 148 -10.36 2.51 -18.31
N PHE A 149 -9.07 2.78 -18.46
CA PHE A 149 -7.98 1.84 -18.20
C PHE A 149 -7.20 2.31 -16.97
N GLY A 150 -7.52 1.70 -15.83
CA GLY A 150 -6.91 2.02 -14.55
C GLY A 150 -5.55 1.35 -14.33
N VAL A 151 -4.54 2.13 -13.99
CA VAL A 151 -3.18 1.63 -13.66
C VAL A 151 -2.81 1.78 -12.18
N ALA A 152 -3.73 2.28 -11.35
CA ALA A 152 -3.52 2.36 -9.92
C ALA A 152 -3.46 0.97 -9.26
N ARG A 153 -2.95 0.95 -8.04
CA ARG A 153 -2.84 -0.28 -7.25
C ARG A 153 -4.23 -0.81 -6.87
N GLY A 154 -4.46 -2.10 -7.16
CA GLY A 154 -5.63 -2.84 -6.74
C GLY A 154 -5.71 -3.07 -5.23
N TYR A 155 -6.90 -2.99 -4.66
CA TYR A 155 -7.12 -3.40 -3.26
C TYR A 155 -7.52 -4.87 -3.17
N ARG A 156 -7.07 -5.59 -2.12
CA ARG A 156 -7.37 -7.02 -1.94
C ARG A 156 -8.85 -7.35 -1.76
N THR A 157 -9.69 -6.37 -1.41
CA THR A 157 -11.15 -6.54 -1.25
C THR A 157 -11.95 -6.06 -2.45
N ASN A 158 -11.30 -5.60 -3.52
CA ASN A 158 -12.02 -5.28 -4.74
C ASN A 158 -12.40 -6.58 -5.48
N PRO A 159 -13.61 -6.64 -6.05
CA PRO A 159 -14.11 -7.84 -6.74
C PRO A 159 -13.43 -8.06 -8.10
N VAL A 160 -12.84 -7.02 -8.68
CA VAL A 160 -12.08 -7.06 -9.94
C VAL A 160 -10.62 -6.84 -9.61
N GLU A 161 -9.79 -7.79 -10.02
CA GLU A 161 -8.34 -7.65 -9.92
C GLU A 161 -7.82 -6.51 -10.82
N SER A 162 -6.83 -5.74 -10.37
CA SER A 162 -6.30 -4.64 -11.20
C SER A 162 -5.59 -5.16 -12.45
N PRO A 163 -5.52 -4.36 -13.54
CA PRO A 163 -4.89 -4.81 -14.78
C PRO A 163 -3.44 -5.27 -14.59
N LEU A 164 -2.68 -4.55 -13.76
CA LEU A 164 -1.31 -4.91 -13.42
C LEU A 164 -1.22 -6.27 -12.69
N ALA A 165 -2.11 -6.51 -11.73
CA ALA A 165 -2.14 -7.78 -10.99
C ALA A 165 -2.60 -8.94 -11.89
N GLN A 166 -3.61 -8.70 -12.75
CA GLN A 166 -4.07 -9.69 -13.73
C GLN A 166 -2.96 -10.11 -14.71
N LEU A 167 -2.19 -9.13 -15.23
CA LEU A 167 -1.06 -9.35 -16.12
C LEU A 167 0.08 -10.11 -15.43
N ARG A 168 0.41 -9.72 -14.19
CA ARG A 168 1.46 -10.38 -13.39
C ARG A 168 1.08 -11.82 -13.06
N ASN A 169 -0.13 -12.07 -12.59
CA ASN A 169 -0.60 -13.42 -12.23
C ASN A 169 -0.61 -14.37 -13.43
N ARG A 170 -0.85 -13.83 -14.63
CA ARG A 170 -0.79 -14.56 -15.90
C ARG A 170 0.62 -14.60 -16.50
N ARG A 171 1.64 -14.10 -15.78
CA ARG A 171 3.05 -14.05 -16.19
C ARG A 171 3.30 -13.29 -17.50
N VAL A 172 2.42 -12.36 -17.86
CA VAL A 172 2.58 -11.46 -19.01
C VAL A 172 3.63 -10.39 -18.71
N ILE A 173 3.63 -9.90 -17.46
CA ILE A 173 4.65 -9.00 -16.92
C ILE A 173 5.34 -9.61 -15.70
N GLY A 174 6.59 -9.23 -15.41
CA GLY A 174 7.31 -9.73 -14.23
C GLY A 174 6.95 -9.03 -12.92
N ARG A 175 6.59 -7.75 -12.96
CA ARG A 175 6.25 -6.91 -11.80
C ARG A 175 4.99 -6.08 -12.03
N GLU A 176 4.29 -5.74 -10.95
CA GLU A 176 3.16 -4.79 -10.95
C GLU A 176 3.68 -3.34 -11.05
N SER A 177 4.36 -3.00 -12.13
CA SER A 177 4.92 -1.67 -12.35
C SER A 177 4.38 -1.05 -13.63
N PHE A 178 4.37 0.27 -13.69
CA PHE A 178 4.09 0.99 -14.93
C PHE A 178 4.91 2.27 -15.06
N SER A 179 5.22 2.65 -16.29
CA SER A 179 5.70 3.99 -16.64
C SER A 179 4.80 4.64 -17.67
N ILE A 180 4.57 5.95 -17.50
CA ILE A 180 3.85 6.78 -18.45
C ILE A 180 4.84 7.84 -18.92
N ARG A 181 5.09 7.84 -20.21
CA ARG A 181 5.78 8.94 -20.88
C ARG A 181 4.77 9.68 -21.72
N THR A 182 4.63 10.97 -21.47
CA THR A 182 3.66 11.83 -22.14
C THR A 182 4.36 12.90 -22.95
N GLU A 183 3.80 13.19 -24.12
CA GLU A 183 4.22 14.23 -25.04
C GLU A 183 2.96 15.00 -25.44
N SER A 184 2.92 16.31 -25.17
CA SER A 184 1.84 17.18 -25.65
C SER A 184 1.75 17.15 -27.17
N SER A 185 0.53 17.00 -27.68
CA SER A 185 0.22 17.24 -29.09
C SER A 185 -0.12 18.71 -29.34
N GLU A 186 0.09 19.18 -30.58
CA GLU A 186 -0.26 20.54 -30.99
C GLU A 186 -1.75 20.87 -30.76
N ASP A 187 -2.63 19.86 -30.83
CA ASP A 187 -4.08 19.97 -30.61
C ASP A 187 -4.46 20.00 -29.12
N GLY A 188 -3.48 19.86 -28.22
CA GLY A 188 -3.67 19.78 -26.77
C GLY A 188 -4.25 18.45 -26.30
N GLY A 189 -4.11 17.40 -27.11
CA GLY A 189 -4.17 16.00 -26.71
C GLY A 189 -2.84 15.58 -26.07
N ILE A 190 -2.83 14.43 -25.41
CA ILE A 190 -1.61 13.85 -24.83
C ILE A 190 -1.33 12.55 -25.55
N ASN A 191 -0.17 12.49 -26.17
CA ASN A 191 0.34 11.29 -26.80
C ASN A 191 1.47 10.73 -25.95
N GLY A 192 1.93 9.53 -26.30
CA GLY A 192 3.13 8.96 -25.70
C GLY A 192 2.99 7.47 -25.52
N ARG A 193 3.43 6.97 -24.37
CA ARG A 193 3.59 5.53 -24.15
C ARG A 193 3.35 5.14 -22.70
N LEU A 194 2.53 4.13 -22.51
CA LEU A 194 2.35 3.41 -21.27
C LEU A 194 3.15 2.10 -21.35
N THR A 195 4.06 1.88 -20.42
CA THR A 195 4.80 0.62 -20.31
C THR A 195 4.40 -0.07 -19.02
N LEU A 196 4.02 -1.34 -19.07
CA LEU A 196 3.64 -2.17 -17.93
C LEU A 196 4.72 -3.23 -17.73
N GLY A 197 5.10 -3.53 -16.48
CA GLY A 197 6.09 -4.55 -16.15
C GLY A 197 7.51 -4.03 -15.93
N ASP A 198 8.50 -4.89 -16.18
CA ASP A 198 9.89 -4.74 -15.73
C ASP A 198 10.70 -3.61 -16.40
N ALA A 199 10.17 -2.92 -17.41
CA ALA A 199 10.88 -2.00 -18.32
C ALA A 199 11.18 -0.61 -17.75
N ILE A 200 11.26 -0.42 -16.43
CA ILE A 200 11.78 0.85 -15.90
C ILE A 200 13.32 0.75 -15.95
N GLN A 201 13.87 0.84 -17.17
CA GLN A 201 15.29 1.12 -17.35
C GLN A 201 15.51 2.57 -16.92
N VAL A 202 15.99 2.75 -15.69
CA VAL A 202 16.39 4.04 -15.15
C VAL A 202 17.58 4.52 -15.98
N GLY A 203 17.32 5.38 -16.96
CA GLY A 203 18.37 6.03 -17.73
C GLY A 203 19.31 6.82 -16.83
N SER A 204 20.55 7.03 -17.27
CA SER A 204 21.49 7.92 -16.58
C SER A 204 20.88 9.32 -16.47
N GLY A 205 20.49 9.74 -15.26
CA GLY A 205 19.87 11.04 -14.99
C GLY A 205 18.43 10.98 -14.47
N THR A 206 17.78 9.82 -14.46
CA THR A 206 16.44 9.64 -13.89
C THR A 206 16.50 9.62 -12.36
N GLN A 207 15.75 10.49 -11.69
CA GLN A 207 15.59 10.47 -10.24
C GLN A 207 14.35 9.64 -9.85
N MET A 208 14.56 8.62 -9.02
CA MET A 208 13.48 7.84 -8.42
C MET A 208 13.04 8.51 -7.11
N ILE A 209 11.74 8.83 -6.99
CA ILE A 209 11.16 9.39 -5.77
C ILE A 209 10.38 8.28 -5.07
N PRO A 210 10.71 7.93 -3.81
CA PRO A 210 9.94 6.93 -3.08
C PRO A 210 8.51 7.43 -2.85
N LEU A 211 7.54 6.61 -3.25
CA LEU A 211 6.11 6.89 -3.07
C LEU A 211 5.61 6.23 -1.78
N ASP A 212 4.80 6.96 -1.02
CA ASP A 212 4.09 6.38 0.12
C ASP A 212 2.75 5.83 -0.39
N THR A 213 2.66 4.51 -0.51
CA THR A 213 1.41 3.82 -0.89
C THR A 213 0.67 3.23 0.30
N THR A 214 1.12 3.50 1.53
CA THR A 214 0.64 2.76 2.71
C THR A 214 -0.81 3.04 3.09
N TRP A 215 -1.44 4.11 2.54
CA TRP A 215 -2.77 4.53 2.98
C TRP A 215 -3.80 4.85 1.88
N THR A 216 -3.42 4.99 0.60
CA THR A 216 -4.32 5.50 -0.43
C THR A 216 -4.46 4.57 -1.65
N ARG A 217 -5.68 4.44 -2.19
CA ARG A 217 -6.02 3.69 -3.43
C ARG A 217 -5.36 4.27 -4.71
N LYS A 218 -4.50 5.27 -4.56
CA LYS A 218 -4.00 6.16 -5.61
C LYS A 218 -2.50 6.30 -5.46
N VAL A 219 -1.83 6.60 -6.57
CA VAL A 219 -0.41 6.96 -6.59
C VAL A 219 -0.25 8.25 -5.79
N SER A 220 0.39 8.16 -4.62
CA SER A 220 0.55 9.30 -3.72
C SER A 220 2.02 9.59 -3.39
N VAL A 221 2.33 10.88 -3.32
CA VAL A 221 3.65 11.44 -3.05
C VAL A 221 3.53 12.48 -1.94
N TRP A 222 4.49 12.54 -1.03
CA TRP A 222 4.56 13.63 -0.08
C TRP A 222 4.95 14.92 -0.80
N VAL A 223 4.07 15.93 -0.75
CA VAL A 223 4.35 17.28 -1.24
C VAL A 223 4.74 18.12 -0.03
N PHE A 224 6.04 18.33 0.15
CA PHE A 224 6.60 19.05 1.28
C PHE A 224 6.28 20.55 1.20
N SER A 225 6.39 21.14 0.01
CA SER A 225 6.06 22.55 -0.24
C SER A 225 5.88 22.84 -1.73
N VAL A 226 5.12 23.89 -2.05
CA VAL A 226 5.05 24.51 -3.37
C VAL A 226 5.72 25.88 -3.29
N ALA A 227 6.62 26.21 -4.22
CA ALA A 227 7.29 27.50 -4.29
C ALA A 227 7.16 28.11 -5.70
N LEU A 228 7.24 29.44 -5.79
CA LEU A 228 7.44 30.15 -7.06
C LEU A 228 8.93 30.25 -7.29
N VAL A 229 9.46 30.00 -8.49
CA VAL A 229 10.89 30.18 -8.80
C VAL A 229 11.08 31.56 -9.39
N ASN A 230 12.10 32.29 -8.90
CA ASN A 230 12.47 33.59 -9.44
C ASN A 230 13.07 33.45 -10.86
N ALA A 231 13.10 34.55 -11.62
CA ALA A 231 13.66 34.58 -12.99
C ALA A 231 15.14 34.17 -13.05
N ASP A 232 15.91 34.37 -11.97
CA ASP A 232 17.31 33.95 -11.83
C ASP A 232 17.48 32.47 -11.46
N GLY A 233 16.38 31.71 -11.40
CA GLY A 233 16.37 30.29 -11.02
C GLY A 233 16.49 30.04 -9.53
N SER A 234 16.63 31.08 -8.70
CA SER A 234 16.66 30.96 -7.25
C SER A 234 15.28 30.57 -6.71
N LEU A 235 15.27 29.69 -5.72
CA LEU A 235 14.07 29.43 -4.94
C LEU A 235 13.95 30.58 -3.91
N PRO A 236 12.91 31.44 -3.97
CA PRO A 236 12.63 32.35 -2.89
C PRO A 236 12.41 31.55 -1.60
N ARG A 237 12.66 32.18 -0.45
CA ARG A 237 12.36 31.64 0.87
C ARG A 237 10.98 30.97 0.83
N ILE A 238 10.97 29.67 1.13
CA ILE A 238 9.83 28.74 1.14
C ILE A 238 8.50 29.48 1.33
N PHE A 239 7.53 29.20 0.47
CA PHE A 239 6.17 29.71 0.58
C PHE A 239 5.55 29.31 1.92
N ARG A 240 5.73 30.16 2.95
CA ARG A 240 5.11 30.05 4.27
C ARG A 240 3.86 30.92 4.28
N SER A 241 2.91 30.66 3.39
CA SER A 241 1.59 31.23 3.58
C SER A 241 1.01 30.66 4.87
N LYS A 242 0.65 31.54 5.82
CA LYS A 242 -0.13 31.18 7.02
C LYS A 242 -1.45 30.46 6.65
N ARG A 243 -1.93 30.59 5.41
CA ARG A 243 -3.16 29.95 4.88
C ARG A 243 -2.89 28.61 4.17
N LEU A 244 -1.70 28.39 3.61
CA LEU A 244 -1.26 27.10 3.05
C LEU A 244 -0.40 26.30 4.06
N GLY A 245 -0.64 26.48 5.36
CA GLY A 245 -0.07 25.65 6.42
C GLY A 245 1.45 25.52 6.36
N GLY A 246 2.18 26.62 6.59
CA GLY A 246 3.63 26.58 6.77
C GLY A 246 4.03 25.47 7.75
N ASP A 247 4.84 24.52 7.26
CA ASP A 247 5.35 23.29 7.89
C ASP A 247 4.47 22.03 7.79
N ARG A 248 3.34 22.03 7.09
CA ARG A 248 2.54 20.81 6.88
C ARG A 248 2.75 20.22 5.50
N SER A 249 3.34 19.04 5.44
CA SER A 249 3.41 18.20 4.25
C SER A 249 2.01 17.79 3.79
N TYR A 250 1.70 17.99 2.51
CA TYR A 250 0.47 17.53 1.88
C TYR A 250 0.63 16.13 1.30
N VAL A 251 -0.48 15.38 1.23
CA VAL A 251 -0.55 14.21 0.35
C VAL A 251 -0.83 14.71 -1.05
N GLY A 252 0.11 14.47 -1.96
CA GLY A 252 -0.01 14.72 -3.39
C GLY A 252 -0.48 13.45 -4.11
N TYR A 253 -1.43 13.56 -5.02
CA TYR A 253 -1.84 12.49 -5.91
C TYR A 253 -1.33 12.74 -7.32
N VAL A 254 -0.74 11.73 -7.96
CA VAL A 254 -0.33 11.79 -9.37
C VAL A 254 -1.40 11.13 -10.22
N VAL A 255 -2.17 11.95 -10.95
CA VAL A 255 -3.37 11.49 -11.66
C VAL A 255 -3.31 11.91 -13.13
N HIS A 256 -3.04 10.94 -13.99
CA HIS A 256 -3.01 11.09 -15.45
C HIS A 256 -4.41 11.20 -16.09
N GLY A 257 -5.48 11.14 -15.30
CA GLY A 257 -6.84 11.39 -15.76
C GLY A 257 -7.34 12.84 -15.56
N ILE A 258 -6.49 13.73 -15.03
CA ILE A 258 -6.89 15.09 -14.65
C ILE A 258 -6.02 16.11 -15.37
N LYS A 259 -6.63 16.96 -16.20
CA LYS A 259 -5.95 18.01 -16.99
C LYS A 259 -5.51 19.25 -16.21
N SER A 260 -5.69 19.28 -14.89
CA SER A 260 -5.43 20.46 -14.05
C SER A 260 -4.66 20.11 -12.79
N LEU A 261 -4.01 21.11 -12.25
CA LEU A 261 -3.37 21.06 -10.95
C LEU A 261 -4.42 21.45 -9.90
N HIS A 262 -4.75 20.51 -9.00
CA HIS A 262 -5.69 20.78 -7.92
C HIS A 262 -4.92 21.05 -6.64
N ILE A 263 -5.09 22.23 -6.05
CA ILE A 263 -4.36 22.64 -4.85
C ILE A 263 -5.36 23.12 -3.79
N PRO A 264 -5.25 22.69 -2.53
CA PRO A 264 -6.04 23.27 -1.45
C PRO A 264 -5.80 24.78 -1.38
N HIS A 265 -6.83 25.61 -1.17
CA HIS A 265 -6.66 27.07 -1.12
C HIS A 265 -5.98 27.67 -2.36
N ALA A 266 -6.25 27.14 -3.56
CA ALA A 266 -5.60 27.58 -4.80
C ALA A 266 -5.72 29.09 -5.06
N GLU A 267 -6.76 29.76 -4.55
CA GLU A 267 -6.90 31.22 -4.66
C GLU A 267 -5.68 31.96 -4.11
N GLY A 268 -5.17 31.56 -2.94
CA GLY A 268 -3.99 32.20 -2.35
C GLY A 268 -2.71 31.97 -3.14
N LEU A 269 -2.58 30.83 -3.84
CA LEU A 269 -1.45 30.62 -4.76
C LEU A 269 -1.61 31.46 -6.04
N ILE A 270 -2.83 31.54 -6.57
CA ILE A 270 -3.12 32.30 -7.80
C ILE A 270 -2.88 33.79 -7.58
N ASP A 271 -3.28 34.34 -6.44
CA ASP A 271 -3.01 35.73 -6.07
C ASP A 271 -1.50 36.03 -6.07
N GLU A 272 -0.69 35.11 -5.54
CA GLU A 272 0.77 35.24 -5.48
C GLU A 272 1.44 35.08 -6.85
N ILE A 273 0.93 34.18 -7.70
CA ILE A 273 1.34 34.07 -9.12
C ILE A 273 1.10 35.41 -9.81
N PHE A 274 -0.06 36.04 -9.60
CA PHE A 274 -0.38 37.33 -10.18
C PHE A 274 0.47 38.46 -9.61
N ASP A 275 0.71 38.50 -8.31
CA ASP A 275 1.55 39.53 -7.72
C ASP A 275 3.02 39.39 -8.15
N HIS A 276 3.50 38.16 -8.35
CA HIS A 276 4.81 37.92 -8.97
C HIS A 276 4.84 38.47 -10.40
N ALA A 277 3.84 38.16 -11.23
CA ALA A 277 3.77 38.65 -12.60
C ALA A 277 3.67 40.18 -12.66
N LYS A 278 2.90 40.82 -11.76
CA LYS A 278 2.83 42.29 -11.64
C LYS A 278 4.20 42.91 -11.34
N ARG A 279 4.97 42.30 -10.44
CA ARG A 279 6.33 42.77 -10.10
C ARG A 279 7.29 42.60 -11.28
N ALA A 280 7.19 41.49 -12.01
CA ALA A 280 8.07 41.17 -13.14
C ALA A 280 7.82 42.02 -14.39
N MET A 281 6.60 42.55 -14.57
CA MET A 281 6.26 43.40 -15.72
C MET A 281 6.87 44.81 -15.67
N ASP A 282 7.54 45.21 -14.58
CA ASP A 282 7.95 46.58 -14.23
C ASP A 282 6.77 47.59 -14.24
N PRO A 283 6.57 48.42 -13.20
CA PRO A 283 5.54 49.44 -13.27
C PRO A 283 5.90 50.45 -14.36
N PRO A 284 4.98 50.79 -15.30
CA PRO A 284 5.18 51.97 -16.11
C PRO A 284 5.27 53.16 -15.16
N SER A 285 6.18 54.07 -15.48
CA SER A 285 6.47 55.38 -14.90
C SER A 285 5.41 55.94 -13.91
N PRO A 286 5.84 56.65 -12.84
CA PRO A 286 4.96 57.20 -11.81
C PRO A 286 3.92 58.13 -12.43
N GLY A 287 2.76 57.58 -12.77
CA GLY A 287 1.75 58.27 -13.59
C GLY A 287 0.69 57.36 -14.21
N HIS A 288 0.93 56.05 -14.33
CA HIS A 288 -0.07 55.08 -14.83
C HIS A 288 -0.29 53.93 -13.85
N ARG A 289 -0.87 54.22 -12.68
CA ARG A 289 -1.45 53.21 -11.77
C ARG A 289 -2.87 52.82 -12.20
N SER A 290 -3.12 52.58 -13.48
CA SER A 290 -4.32 51.84 -13.84
C SER A 290 -4.10 50.39 -13.39
N GLU A 291 -5.05 49.86 -12.61
CA GLU A 291 -5.01 48.51 -12.06
C GLU A 291 -4.85 47.50 -13.22
N ILE A 292 -3.63 46.99 -13.46
CA ILE A 292 -3.38 46.03 -14.52
C ILE A 292 -4.13 44.74 -14.16
N LYS A 293 -5.31 44.54 -14.76
CA LYS A 293 -6.08 43.30 -14.65
C LYS A 293 -5.36 42.20 -15.42
N LEU A 294 -4.48 41.50 -14.72
CA LEU A 294 -3.72 40.36 -15.25
C LEU A 294 -4.60 39.21 -15.72
N GLY A 295 -5.75 39.02 -15.09
CA GLY A 295 -6.72 38.01 -15.48
C GLY A 295 -8.11 38.27 -14.92
N GLN A 296 -9.08 37.51 -15.44
CA GLN A 296 -10.47 37.55 -15.03
C GLN A 296 -10.94 36.13 -14.67
N ARG A 297 -11.65 36.01 -13.54
CA ARG A 297 -12.34 34.77 -13.18
C ARG A 297 -13.64 34.63 -13.98
N THR A 298 -13.78 33.52 -14.68
CA THR A 298 -14.99 33.17 -15.44
C THR A 298 -16.12 32.73 -14.52
N LYS A 299 -17.37 32.71 -15.02
CA LYS A 299 -18.53 32.16 -14.31
C LYS A 299 -18.35 30.70 -13.87
N ARG A 300 -17.45 29.96 -14.54
CA ARG A 300 -17.09 28.56 -14.21
C ARG A 300 -15.91 28.45 -13.25
N GLY A 301 -15.51 29.55 -12.60
CA GLY A 301 -14.44 29.60 -11.61
C GLY A 301 -13.01 29.52 -12.17
N ARG A 302 -12.82 29.43 -13.49
CA ARG A 302 -11.49 29.40 -14.14
C ARG A 302 -10.93 30.79 -14.34
N TRP A 303 -9.63 30.95 -14.23
CA TRP A 303 -8.93 32.21 -14.49
C TRP A 303 -8.44 32.29 -15.94
N VAL A 304 -8.70 33.41 -16.60
CA VAL A 304 -8.26 33.70 -17.97
C VAL A 304 -7.39 34.95 -17.97
N LEU A 305 -6.19 34.84 -18.55
CA LEU A 305 -5.19 35.90 -18.72
C LEU A 305 -4.95 36.19 -20.20
N ARG A 306 -4.28 37.31 -20.49
CA ARG A 306 -3.79 37.62 -21.86
C ARG A 306 -2.51 36.83 -22.14
N LYS A 307 -2.30 36.40 -23.39
CA LYS A 307 -1.11 35.65 -23.79
C LYS A 307 0.19 36.39 -23.48
N ALA A 308 0.22 37.71 -23.65
CA ALA A 308 1.36 38.55 -23.30
C ALA A 308 1.79 38.45 -21.81
N VAL A 309 0.92 38.03 -20.90
CA VAL A 309 1.25 37.87 -19.47
C VAL A 309 2.09 36.60 -19.23
N LEU A 310 2.06 35.64 -20.16
CA LEU A 310 2.64 34.30 -19.98
C LEU A 310 4.15 34.34 -19.68
N GLU A 311 4.89 35.26 -20.30
CA GLU A 311 6.33 35.43 -20.10
C GLU A 311 6.71 35.93 -18.70
N TYR A 312 5.77 36.57 -18.00
CA TYR A 312 5.97 37.12 -16.65
C TYR A 312 5.48 36.19 -15.54
N LEU A 313 4.83 35.07 -15.89
CA LEU A 313 4.37 34.10 -14.91
C LEU A 313 5.58 33.35 -14.30
N PRO A 314 5.57 33.08 -12.99
CA PRO A 314 6.62 32.31 -12.35
C PRO A 314 6.58 30.84 -12.76
N THR A 315 7.74 30.18 -12.73
CA THR A 315 7.80 28.72 -12.71
C THR A 315 7.37 28.23 -11.32
N LEU A 316 6.57 27.16 -11.25
CA LEU A 316 6.20 26.53 -9.97
C LEU A 316 7.20 25.43 -9.63
N ALA A 317 7.63 25.32 -8.38
CA ALA A 317 8.50 24.26 -7.89
C ALA A 317 7.80 23.46 -6.79
N PHE A 318 7.62 22.16 -7.03
CA PHE A 318 7.08 21.19 -6.10
C PHE A 318 8.22 20.43 -5.44
N ARG A 319 8.35 20.58 -4.12
CA ARG A 319 9.27 19.77 -3.32
C ARG A 319 8.58 18.48 -2.92
N LEU A 320 9.06 17.37 -3.45
CA LEU A 320 8.50 16.03 -3.29
C LEU A 320 9.38 15.16 -2.38
N GLY A 321 8.77 14.13 -1.78
CA GLY A 321 9.42 13.22 -0.85
C GLY A 321 9.22 13.61 0.61
N SER A 322 9.45 12.67 1.54
CA SER A 322 9.27 12.90 2.98
C SER A 322 10.21 13.96 3.55
N ASP A 323 11.35 14.19 2.91
CA ASP A 323 12.37 15.18 3.25
C ASP A 323 12.36 16.41 2.32
N GLY A 324 11.49 16.42 1.30
CA GLY A 324 11.42 17.48 0.29
C GLY A 324 12.71 17.65 -0.51
N SER A 325 13.52 16.60 -0.65
CA SER A 325 14.81 16.62 -1.37
C SER A 325 14.64 16.69 -2.89
N HIS A 326 13.52 16.22 -3.43
CA HIS A 326 13.26 16.20 -4.87
C HIS A 326 12.48 17.44 -5.29
N VAL A 327 12.90 18.10 -6.38
CA VAL A 327 12.23 19.32 -6.87
C VAL A 327 11.72 19.11 -8.29
N VAL A 328 10.42 19.16 -8.48
CA VAL A 328 9.77 19.14 -9.80
C VAL A 328 9.39 20.57 -10.17
N LYS A 329 9.88 21.07 -11.30
CA LYS A 329 9.57 22.41 -11.80
C LYS A 329 8.50 22.30 -12.90
N ILE A 330 7.49 23.17 -12.82
CA ILE A 330 6.40 23.27 -13.79
C ILE A 330 6.46 24.67 -14.39
N SER A 331 6.67 24.75 -15.70
CA SER A 331 6.78 26.03 -16.39
C SER A 331 5.39 26.67 -16.60
N PRO A 332 5.32 27.99 -16.84
CA PRO A 332 4.08 28.68 -17.17
C PRO A 332 3.26 28.07 -18.30
N THR A 333 3.92 27.54 -19.32
CA THR A 333 3.25 26.91 -20.47
C THR A 333 2.50 25.64 -20.07
N ASP A 334 2.95 24.95 -19.04
CA ASP A 334 2.40 23.64 -18.64
C ASP A 334 1.15 23.81 -17.76
N PHE A 335 1.10 24.86 -16.93
CA PHE A 335 -0.09 25.17 -16.13
C PHE A 335 -1.02 26.21 -16.79
N THR A 336 -0.81 26.56 -18.05
CA THR A 336 -1.72 27.42 -18.84
C THR A 336 -2.20 26.73 -20.12
N ARG A 337 -3.31 27.21 -20.70
CA ARG A 337 -3.75 26.82 -22.04
C ARG A 337 -4.16 28.04 -22.83
N CYS A 338 -3.42 28.33 -23.90
CA CYS A 338 -3.71 29.47 -24.77
C CYS A 338 -4.61 29.08 -25.94
N LYS A 339 -5.55 29.96 -26.27
CA LYS A 339 -6.36 29.93 -27.50
C LYS A 339 -6.44 31.37 -28.04
N GLY A 340 -5.66 31.65 -29.09
CA GLY A 340 -5.43 33.02 -29.55
C GLY A 340 -4.76 33.86 -28.45
N GLU A 341 -5.25 35.08 -28.25
CA GLU A 341 -4.73 36.04 -27.27
C GLU A 341 -5.11 35.77 -25.80
N LYS A 342 -5.84 34.69 -25.53
CA LYS A 342 -6.33 34.36 -24.18
C LYS A 342 -5.73 33.04 -23.71
N CYS A 343 -5.19 33.02 -22.49
CA CYS A 343 -4.71 31.82 -21.83
C CYS A 343 -5.52 31.53 -20.57
N THR A 344 -5.89 30.27 -20.35
CA THR A 344 -6.62 29.84 -19.16
C THR A 344 -5.65 29.19 -18.18
N LEU A 345 -5.63 29.60 -16.91
CA LEU A 345 -4.89 28.88 -15.87
C LEU A 345 -5.55 27.53 -15.60
N ARG A 346 -4.73 26.48 -15.57
CA ARG A 346 -5.14 25.11 -15.26
C ARG A 346 -4.83 24.76 -13.79
N ILE A 347 -4.95 25.75 -12.89
CA ILE A 347 -4.86 25.59 -11.45
C ILE A 347 -6.27 25.74 -10.89
N VAL A 348 -6.73 24.74 -10.14
CA VAL A 348 -8.09 24.67 -9.60
C VAL A 348 -8.03 24.46 -8.10
N GLU A 349 -8.93 25.11 -7.36
CA GLU A 349 -9.05 24.86 -5.94
C GLU A 349 -9.54 23.43 -5.69
N SER A 350 -8.76 22.68 -4.92
CA SER A 350 -9.14 21.35 -4.45
C SER A 350 -10.28 21.49 -3.46
N LYS A 351 -11.51 21.23 -3.93
CA LYS A 351 -12.69 21.00 -3.08
C LYS A 351 -12.84 19.52 -2.71
N ILE A 352 -11.75 18.76 -2.74
CA ILE A 352 -11.75 17.35 -2.32
C ILE A 352 -11.91 17.37 -0.80
N GLU A 353 -13.15 17.58 -0.33
CA GLU A 353 -13.55 17.20 1.01
C GLU A 353 -13.35 15.69 1.08
N ASP A 354 -12.52 15.23 2.00
CA ASP A 354 -12.33 13.80 2.28
C ASP A 354 -13.68 13.19 2.68
N ARG A 355 -14.51 12.77 1.72
CA ARG A 355 -15.62 11.82 1.96
C ARG A 355 -15.10 10.47 2.45
N VAL A 356 -13.80 10.20 2.26
CA VAL A 356 -13.06 9.09 2.89
C VAL A 356 -13.03 9.23 4.43
N GLY A 357 -13.25 10.45 4.96
CA GLY A 357 -13.28 10.74 6.39
C GLY A 357 -14.45 10.14 7.17
N GLN A 358 -15.49 9.59 6.52
CA GLN A 358 -16.57 8.91 7.25
C GLN A 358 -16.20 7.47 7.69
N VAL A 359 -15.24 6.82 7.02
CA VAL A 359 -14.82 5.45 7.40
C VAL A 359 -13.58 5.47 8.32
N TYR A 360 -12.81 6.56 8.32
CA TYR A 360 -11.59 6.69 9.14
C TYR A 360 -11.62 7.98 9.97
N LYS A 361 -12.25 7.91 11.15
CA LYS A 361 -12.32 8.99 12.16
C LYS A 361 -10.98 9.47 12.73
N PHE A 362 -9.84 8.90 12.31
CA PHE A 362 -8.53 9.11 12.97
C PHE A 362 -7.54 10.02 12.21
N VAL A 363 -7.85 10.49 10.99
CA VAL A 363 -6.95 11.41 10.26
C VAL A 363 -7.71 12.66 9.81
N ARG A 364 -7.80 13.66 10.70
CA ARG A 364 -8.12 15.05 10.30
C ARG A 364 -6.88 15.66 9.64
N ARG A 365 -6.66 15.43 8.34
CA ARG A 365 -5.65 16.21 7.59
C ARG A 365 -6.34 17.10 6.54
N PRO A 366 -6.19 18.43 6.62
CA PRO A 366 -6.84 19.34 5.69
C PRO A 366 -6.02 19.44 4.39
N GLY A 367 -6.60 18.98 3.29
CA GLY A 367 -6.16 19.27 1.91
C GLY A 367 -5.25 18.22 1.28
N SER A 368 -5.53 17.89 0.02
CA SER A 368 -4.66 17.11 -0.86
C SER A 368 -4.35 17.89 -2.14
N VAL A 369 -3.13 17.72 -2.65
CA VAL A 369 -2.70 18.25 -3.94
C VAL A 369 -2.90 17.17 -4.99
N THR A 370 -3.41 17.49 -6.17
CA THR A 370 -3.44 16.56 -7.30
C THR A 370 -2.61 17.13 -8.43
N LEU A 371 -1.50 16.46 -8.73
CA LEU A 371 -0.65 16.71 -9.88
C LEU A 371 -1.29 16.01 -11.08
N GLY A 372 -1.89 16.82 -11.94
CA GLY A 372 -2.56 16.36 -13.16
C GLY A 372 -1.58 16.12 -14.32
N GLU A 373 -2.14 15.70 -15.44
CA GLU A 373 -1.45 15.42 -16.70
C GLU A 373 -0.40 16.48 -17.08
N ASN A 374 -0.75 17.77 -17.08
CA ASN A 374 0.20 18.80 -17.52
C ASN A 374 1.34 19.06 -16.53
N THR A 375 1.31 18.50 -15.33
CA THR A 375 2.47 18.56 -14.43
C THR A 375 3.64 17.74 -14.99
N PHE A 376 3.36 16.80 -15.89
CA PHE A 376 4.33 15.82 -16.38
C PHE A 376 4.54 15.87 -17.90
N ASP A 377 4.14 16.96 -18.55
CA ASP A 377 4.39 17.09 -19.98
C ASP A 377 5.90 17.10 -20.28
N GLY A 378 6.35 16.24 -21.20
CA GLY A 378 7.77 16.01 -21.48
C GLY A 378 8.55 15.29 -20.36
N VAL A 379 7.89 14.87 -19.28
CA VAL A 379 8.49 14.13 -18.16
C VAL A 379 8.02 12.68 -18.20
N GLU A 380 8.95 11.73 -18.29
CA GLU A 380 8.63 10.33 -18.04
C GLU A 380 8.51 10.11 -16.54
N PHE A 381 7.32 9.70 -16.08
CA PHE A 381 7.13 9.28 -14.69
C PHE A 381 6.71 7.81 -14.66
N GLY A 382 7.33 7.06 -13.77
CA GLY A 382 7.01 5.66 -13.54
C GLY A 382 6.73 5.41 -12.08
N VAL A 383 5.75 4.55 -11.83
CA VAL A 383 5.49 3.98 -10.53
C VAL A 383 6.01 2.55 -10.60
N VAL A 384 7.17 2.32 -9.99
CA VAL A 384 7.53 0.97 -9.58
C VAL A 384 6.71 0.68 -8.33
N ILE A 385 5.61 -0.08 -8.44
CA ILE A 385 4.99 -0.68 -7.25
C ILE A 385 5.84 -1.89 -6.91
N ASP A 386 7.03 -1.63 -6.38
CA ASP A 386 7.83 -2.71 -5.84
C ASP A 386 7.12 -3.15 -4.57
N PHE A 387 6.82 -4.44 -4.50
CA PHE A 387 6.71 -5.05 -3.20
C PHE A 387 8.13 -5.09 -2.67
N THR A 388 8.62 -3.97 -2.16
CA THR A 388 9.63 -4.04 -1.13
C THR A 388 8.89 -4.70 0.03
N PRO A 389 9.14 -5.98 0.37
CA PRO A 389 8.91 -6.38 1.75
C PRO A 389 9.57 -5.28 2.62
N PRO A 390 8.95 -4.91 3.76
CA PRO A 390 9.41 -3.79 4.59
C PRO A 390 10.94 -3.80 4.67
N PRO A 391 11.61 -2.65 4.47
CA PRO A 391 13.06 -2.59 4.26
C PRO A 391 13.74 -3.45 5.31
N LEU A 392 14.34 -4.54 4.81
CA LEU A 392 15.04 -5.51 5.62
C LEU A 392 16.29 -4.78 6.11
N HIS A 393 16.32 -4.47 7.40
CA HIS A 393 17.59 -4.22 8.06
C HIS A 393 18.40 -5.51 7.91
N ASP A 394 19.46 -5.44 7.12
CA ASP A 394 20.35 -6.52 6.64
C ASP A 394 19.92 -7.19 5.32
N GLY A 395 20.86 -7.26 4.37
CA GLY A 395 20.68 -7.79 3.01
C GLY A 395 20.52 -9.31 2.94
N SER A 396 19.79 -9.93 3.87
CA SER A 396 19.43 -11.35 3.80
C SER A 396 18.08 -11.56 3.10
N ARG A 397 18.00 -12.62 2.30
CA ARG A 397 16.91 -12.99 1.37
C ARG A 397 15.51 -12.79 1.97
N SER A 398 14.57 -12.24 1.18
CA SER A 398 13.16 -12.04 1.54
C SER A 398 12.55 -13.25 2.27
N PRO A 399 12.10 -13.13 3.53
CA PRO A 399 11.39 -14.22 4.17
C PRO A 399 10.03 -14.39 3.49
N VAL A 400 9.73 -15.61 3.02
CA VAL A 400 8.38 -15.98 2.58
C VAL A 400 7.51 -16.05 3.83
N VAL A 401 6.56 -15.13 3.96
CA VAL A 401 5.62 -15.12 5.08
C VAL A 401 4.44 -16.06 4.77
N LEU A 402 4.31 -17.13 5.55
CA LEU A 402 3.16 -18.04 5.48
C LEU A 402 2.11 -17.62 6.52
N GLY A 403 1.01 -17.02 6.06
CA GLY A 403 -0.11 -16.65 6.92
C GLY A 403 -0.95 -17.86 7.32
N MET A 404 -0.87 -18.25 8.60
CA MET A 404 -1.58 -19.43 9.14
C MET A 404 -2.91 -19.10 9.83
N GLY A 405 -3.20 -17.83 10.06
CA GLY A 405 -4.49 -17.39 10.61
C GLY A 405 -5.65 -17.69 9.66
N LEU A 406 -6.85 -17.90 10.21
CA LEU A 406 -8.05 -17.98 9.39
C LEU A 406 -8.37 -16.63 8.77
N VAL A 407 -8.91 -16.63 7.55
CA VAL A 407 -9.51 -15.43 6.97
C VAL A 407 -11.02 -15.57 7.04
N SER A 408 -11.71 -14.44 7.25
CA SER A 408 -13.17 -14.36 7.23
C SER A 408 -13.75 -15.06 6.00
N SER A 409 -14.91 -15.70 6.13
CA SER A 409 -15.65 -16.33 5.02
C SER A 409 -15.92 -15.37 3.86
N ASN A 410 -15.94 -14.07 4.13
CA ASN A 410 -16.20 -13.03 3.13
C ASN A 410 -14.92 -12.55 2.42
N ASN A 411 -13.75 -13.12 2.73
CA ASN A 411 -12.52 -12.80 2.03
C ASN A 411 -12.33 -13.78 0.85
N PRO A 412 -12.15 -13.28 -0.39
CA PRO A 412 -11.98 -14.14 -1.56
C PRO A 412 -10.69 -14.98 -1.48
N VAL A 413 -9.67 -14.52 -0.74
CA VAL A 413 -8.42 -15.25 -0.55
C VAL A 413 -8.49 -16.06 0.74
N LYS A 414 -8.76 -17.37 0.60
CA LYS A 414 -8.67 -18.35 1.68
C LYS A 414 -7.24 -18.38 2.25
N SER A 415 -7.08 -18.54 3.56
CA SER A 415 -5.75 -18.78 4.16
C SER A 415 -5.11 -20.05 3.59
N LEU A 416 -3.79 -20.23 3.76
CA LEU A 416 -3.12 -21.46 3.33
C LEU A 416 -3.81 -22.71 3.90
N LEU A 417 -4.13 -22.70 5.21
CA LEU A 417 -4.86 -23.81 5.84
C LEU A 417 -6.24 -24.03 5.22
N GLN A 418 -6.99 -22.96 4.95
CA GLN A 418 -8.31 -23.07 4.31
C GLN A 418 -8.20 -23.59 2.87
N GLN A 419 -7.17 -23.21 2.13
CA GLN A 419 -6.90 -23.71 0.79
C GLN A 419 -6.52 -25.20 0.82
N LEU A 420 -5.63 -25.60 1.74
CA LEU A 420 -5.21 -26.99 1.90
C LEU A 420 -6.39 -27.87 2.32
N LYS A 421 -7.24 -27.42 3.26
CA LYS A 421 -8.46 -28.14 3.66
C LYS A 421 -9.46 -28.24 2.52
N PHE A 422 -9.69 -27.14 1.80
CA PHE A 422 -10.58 -27.14 0.64
C PHE A 422 -10.13 -28.10 -0.47
N LYS A 423 -8.81 -28.24 -0.66
CA LYS A 423 -8.20 -29.20 -1.59
C LYS A 423 -8.06 -30.62 -1.00
N SER A 424 -8.62 -30.88 0.19
CA SER A 424 -8.51 -32.16 0.91
C SER A 424 -7.07 -32.64 1.16
N VAL A 425 -6.09 -31.72 1.19
CA VAL A 425 -4.69 -32.02 1.54
C VAL A 425 -4.54 -32.23 3.04
N ILE A 426 -5.36 -31.54 3.83
CA ILE A 426 -5.43 -31.70 5.28
C ILE A 426 -6.88 -31.95 5.70
N GLY A 427 -7.08 -32.77 6.74
CA GLY A 427 -8.42 -33.04 7.27
C GLY A 427 -8.99 -31.92 8.15
N ARG A 428 -8.11 -31.14 8.80
CA ARG A 428 -8.49 -30.16 9.84
C ARG A 428 -7.77 -28.83 9.67
N LEU A 429 -8.40 -27.74 10.10
CA LEU A 429 -7.82 -26.39 10.18
C LEU A 429 -6.97 -26.25 11.44
N CYS A 430 -5.89 -27.02 11.52
CA CYS A 430 -4.96 -26.98 12.63
C CYS A 430 -3.50 -26.99 12.15
N PHE A 431 -2.61 -26.55 13.02
CA PHE A 431 -1.16 -26.65 12.82
C PHE A 431 -0.43 -26.79 14.16
N SER A 432 0.75 -27.40 14.15
CA SER A 432 1.71 -27.33 15.26
C SER A 432 3.04 -26.76 14.80
N ILE A 433 3.71 -26.07 15.71
CA ILE A 433 5.06 -25.56 15.58
C ILE A 433 5.89 -26.22 16.69
N HIS A 434 6.83 -27.05 16.28
CA HIS A 434 7.82 -27.68 17.14
C HIS A 434 9.14 -26.98 16.95
N THR A 435 9.54 -26.19 17.93
CA THR A 435 10.73 -25.35 17.78
C THR A 435 11.94 -26.08 18.33
N GLN A 436 13.09 -25.92 17.70
CA GLN A 436 14.37 -26.38 18.21
C GLN A 436 15.17 -25.17 18.71
N PRO A 437 15.97 -25.32 19.77
CA PRO A 437 16.95 -24.29 20.12
C PRO A 437 17.89 -24.11 18.93
N SER A 438 17.94 -22.90 18.37
CA SER A 438 18.87 -22.57 17.28
C SER A 438 19.45 -21.19 17.46
N GLY A 439 20.71 -21.03 17.06
CA GLY A 439 21.47 -19.80 17.19
C GLY A 439 20.75 -18.54 16.67
N ASN A 440 20.92 -17.48 17.46
CA ASN A 440 20.97 -16.05 17.19
C ASN A 440 19.92 -15.33 16.33
N THR A 441 19.28 -15.89 15.30
CA THR A 441 18.45 -15.06 14.38
C THR A 441 17.11 -15.63 13.89
N GLY A 442 16.65 -16.80 14.37
CA GLY A 442 15.35 -17.34 13.96
C GLY A 442 14.73 -18.38 14.90
N ILE A 443 13.65 -19.00 14.43
CA ILE A 443 13.07 -20.22 15.00
C ILE A 443 13.38 -21.34 14.02
N ASN A 444 14.32 -22.25 14.37
CA ASN A 444 14.40 -23.52 13.66
C ASN A 444 13.35 -24.47 14.24
N GLY A 445 12.83 -25.37 13.43
CA GLY A 445 11.81 -26.28 13.88
C GLY A 445 11.10 -27.02 12.77
N ARG A 446 10.08 -27.79 13.17
CA ARG A 446 9.15 -28.47 12.28
C ARG A 446 7.77 -27.84 12.44
N MET A 447 7.12 -27.55 11.32
CA MET A 447 5.70 -27.23 11.28
C MET A 447 4.94 -28.45 10.75
N VAL A 448 3.85 -28.83 11.41
CA VAL A 448 2.92 -29.87 10.94
C VAL A 448 1.57 -29.23 10.68
N LEU A 449 0.96 -29.55 9.55
CA LEU A 449 -0.34 -28.99 9.13
C LEU A 449 -1.38 -30.11 9.11
N GLY A 450 -2.58 -29.84 9.62
CA GLY A 450 -3.72 -30.71 9.38
C GLY A 450 -3.86 -31.94 10.27
N GLU A 451 -2.83 -32.29 11.02
CA GLU A 451 -2.81 -33.42 11.94
C GLU A 451 -2.83 -32.94 13.39
N VAL A 452 -3.54 -33.69 14.21
CA VAL A 452 -3.35 -33.63 15.66
C VAL A 452 -2.08 -34.40 15.92
N VAL A 453 -0.98 -33.69 16.17
CA VAL A 453 0.09 -34.31 16.96
C VAL A 453 -0.56 -34.48 18.33
N GLU A 454 -1.10 -35.67 18.61
CA GLU A 454 -1.66 -36.03 19.91
C GLU A 454 -0.73 -35.45 20.96
N GLY A 455 -1.26 -34.53 21.78
CA GLY A 455 -0.47 -33.67 22.64
C GLY A 455 0.54 -34.50 23.39
N GLY A 456 1.78 -34.50 22.88
CA GLY A 456 2.84 -35.32 23.47
C GLY A 456 2.94 -34.99 24.95
N PRO A 457 3.37 -35.94 25.80
CA PRO A 457 3.36 -35.78 27.24
C PRO A 457 3.86 -34.39 27.66
N GLY A 458 2.98 -33.61 28.30
CA GLY A 458 3.25 -32.24 28.74
C GLY A 458 2.59 -31.10 27.95
N MET A 459 1.89 -31.36 26.83
CA MET A 459 1.11 -30.32 26.14
C MET A 459 -0.18 -30.00 26.91
N ARG A 460 -0.38 -28.72 27.24
CA ARG A 460 -1.57 -28.23 27.95
C ARG A 460 -2.42 -27.40 27.00
N LEU A 461 -3.72 -27.68 26.95
CA LEU A 461 -4.68 -26.98 26.07
C LEU A 461 -5.37 -25.85 26.85
N THR A 462 -5.53 -24.71 26.19
CA THR A 462 -6.34 -23.58 26.65
C THR A 462 -7.25 -23.10 25.51
N PRO A 463 -8.46 -22.58 25.80
CA PRO A 463 -9.30 -21.97 24.77
C PRO A 463 -8.59 -20.81 24.05
N LEU A 464 -8.85 -20.66 22.76
CA LEU A 464 -8.52 -19.44 22.02
C LEU A 464 -9.39 -18.29 22.56
N GLU A 465 -8.77 -17.16 22.83
CA GLU A 465 -9.47 -15.96 23.28
C GLU A 465 -10.11 -15.22 22.11
N ARG A 466 -11.33 -14.72 22.32
CA ARG A 466 -12.03 -13.90 21.30
C ARG A 466 -11.54 -12.47 21.35
N CYS A 467 -11.02 -11.98 20.23
CA CYS A 467 -10.79 -10.55 20.04
C CYS A 467 -12.01 -9.89 19.39
N GLY A 468 -12.86 -9.25 20.20
CA GLY A 468 -14.03 -8.50 19.72
C GLY A 468 -15.13 -9.37 19.09
N ARG A 469 -16.05 -8.75 18.33
CA ARG A 469 -17.25 -9.40 17.79
C ARG A 469 -17.00 -10.36 16.60
N THR A 470 -15.84 -10.33 15.94
CA THR A 470 -15.68 -10.99 14.62
C THR A 470 -14.31 -11.60 14.29
N GLN A 471 -13.32 -11.65 15.19
CA GLN A 471 -11.95 -12.00 14.79
C GLN A 471 -11.40 -13.25 15.50
N TRP A 472 -11.64 -14.42 14.89
CA TRP A 472 -10.86 -15.66 15.12
C TRP A 472 -9.65 -15.76 14.19
N ASN A 473 -9.33 -14.67 13.49
CA ASN A 473 -8.33 -14.66 12.40
C ASN A 473 -6.89 -14.62 12.91
N ARG A 474 -6.69 -14.51 14.23
CA ARG A 474 -5.38 -14.47 14.91
C ARG A 474 -5.34 -15.48 16.04
N VAL A 475 -4.16 -16.04 16.29
CA VAL A 475 -3.93 -16.93 17.43
C VAL A 475 -3.82 -16.06 18.67
N THR A 476 -4.86 -16.11 19.51
CA THR A 476 -5.01 -15.20 20.63
C THR A 476 -5.18 -16.00 21.92
N VAL A 477 -4.40 -15.65 22.94
CA VAL A 477 -4.36 -16.35 24.24
C VAL A 477 -4.51 -15.35 25.38
N ARG A 478 -4.93 -15.81 26.55
CA ARG A 478 -4.93 -15.00 27.77
C ARG A 478 -3.54 -15.07 28.41
N VAL A 479 -2.94 -13.91 28.69
CA VAL A 479 -1.69 -13.79 29.45
C VAL A 479 -2.04 -13.23 30.82
N SER A 480 -2.02 -14.10 31.83
CA SER A 480 -2.42 -13.80 33.21
C SER A 480 -1.34 -12.98 33.95
N SER A 481 -0.06 -13.27 33.69
CA SER A 481 1.05 -12.51 34.28
C SER A 481 2.35 -12.68 33.46
N ILE A 482 3.26 -11.71 33.63
CA ILE A 482 4.61 -11.77 33.08
C ILE A 482 5.58 -11.51 34.23
N ALA A 483 6.38 -12.50 34.59
CA ALA A 483 7.29 -12.44 35.73
C ALA A 483 8.76 -12.46 35.31
N ILE A 484 9.59 -11.80 36.11
CA ILE A 484 11.05 -11.84 36.06
C ILE A 484 11.52 -12.69 37.25
N LEU A 485 12.21 -13.78 36.96
CA LEU A 485 12.85 -14.62 37.96
C LEU A 485 14.36 -14.42 37.93
N ALA A 486 14.97 -14.26 39.10
CA ALA A 486 16.41 -14.34 39.25
C ALA A 486 16.93 -15.72 38.79
N PRO A 487 18.23 -15.84 38.46
CA PRO A 487 18.83 -17.14 38.14
C PRO A 487 18.71 -18.20 39.24
N ASP A 488 18.44 -17.81 40.49
CA ASP A 488 18.17 -18.70 41.63
C ASP A 488 16.68 -19.06 41.80
N GLY A 489 15.82 -18.59 40.90
CA GLY A 489 14.38 -18.85 40.89
C GLY A 489 13.53 -17.87 41.70
N ASN A 490 14.14 -16.92 42.43
CA ASN A 490 13.38 -15.93 43.19
C ASN A 490 12.64 -14.95 42.28
N LEU A 491 11.39 -14.62 42.63
CA LEU A 491 10.60 -13.62 41.93
C LEU A 491 11.15 -12.22 42.19
N LEU A 492 11.54 -11.52 41.13
CA LEU A 492 12.10 -10.17 41.19
C LEU A 492 11.06 -9.09 40.88
N TYR A 493 10.21 -9.36 39.88
CA TYR A 493 9.25 -8.40 39.38
C TYR A 493 8.12 -9.13 38.68
N THR A 494 6.90 -8.61 38.80
CA THR A 494 5.74 -9.10 38.05
C THR A 494 5.08 -7.93 37.34
N HIS A 495 5.02 -7.99 36.02
CA HIS A 495 4.16 -7.15 35.21
C HIS A 495 2.81 -7.84 35.07
N GLY A 496 1.70 -7.12 35.15
CA GLY A 496 0.40 -7.75 34.91
C GLY A 496 -0.38 -8.23 36.14
N SER A 497 0.12 -8.09 37.38
CA SER A 497 -0.50 -8.72 38.57
C SER A 497 -1.40 -7.83 39.46
N GLY A 498 -2.04 -6.79 38.92
CA GLY A 498 -2.95 -5.91 39.66
C GLY A 498 -3.77 -5.01 38.74
N GLU A 499 -5.10 -5.14 38.78
CA GLU A 499 -6.12 -4.31 38.10
C GLU A 499 -5.83 -3.92 36.62
N PHE A 500 -5.71 -4.94 35.76
CA PHE A 500 -5.58 -4.74 34.30
C PHE A 500 -6.94 -4.48 33.64
N GLY A 501 -7.33 -3.20 33.59
CA GLY A 501 -8.62 -2.79 33.04
C GLY A 501 -9.80 -3.60 33.63
N ARG A 502 -10.96 -3.60 32.98
CA ARG A 502 -12.15 -4.31 33.51
C ARG A 502 -12.02 -5.84 33.63
N LYS A 503 -10.90 -6.48 33.23
CA LYS A 503 -10.82 -7.94 33.04
C LYS A 503 -9.68 -8.69 33.75
N GLY A 504 -8.63 -8.01 34.24
CA GLY A 504 -7.59 -8.67 35.07
C GLY A 504 -6.63 -9.61 34.32
N TYR A 505 -6.40 -9.40 33.02
CA TYR A 505 -5.40 -10.12 32.20
C TYR A 505 -5.06 -9.35 30.92
N TYR A 506 -3.97 -9.71 30.24
CA TYR A 506 -3.67 -9.23 28.88
C TYR A 506 -4.13 -10.18 27.79
N LEU A 507 -4.59 -9.63 26.68
CA LEU A 507 -4.79 -10.40 25.46
C LEU A 507 -3.44 -10.55 24.75
N GLY A 508 -2.98 -11.79 24.56
CA GLY A 508 -1.71 -12.14 23.93
C GLY A 508 -1.89 -12.62 22.50
N TYR A 509 -1.09 -12.11 21.57
CA TYR A 509 -1.01 -12.58 20.19
C TYR A 509 0.24 -13.42 19.97
N VAL A 510 0.05 -14.66 19.52
CA VAL A 510 1.17 -15.53 19.15
C VAL A 510 1.52 -15.28 17.69
N ASP A 511 2.73 -14.76 17.43
CA ASP A 511 3.20 -14.43 16.09
C ASP A 511 4.66 -14.83 15.88
N SER A 512 4.89 -15.90 15.11
CA SER A 512 6.24 -16.35 14.75
C SER A 512 6.99 -15.39 13.82
N GLY A 513 6.30 -14.48 13.14
CA GLY A 513 6.92 -13.45 12.29
C GLY A 513 7.50 -12.28 13.08
N THR A 514 7.01 -12.05 14.30
CA THR A 514 7.52 -10.99 15.18
C THR A 514 8.80 -11.47 15.87
N ARG A 515 9.91 -10.75 15.66
CA ARG A 515 11.24 -11.12 16.21
C ARG A 515 11.39 -10.89 17.72
N ASP A 516 10.52 -10.08 18.31
CA ASP A 516 10.61 -9.59 19.68
C ASP A 516 9.34 -9.95 20.47
N ILE A 517 9.41 -9.96 21.80
CA ILE A 517 8.22 -9.92 22.66
C ILE A 517 7.88 -8.45 22.90
N LEU A 518 6.64 -8.04 22.60
CA LEU A 518 6.20 -6.66 22.86
C LEU A 518 5.22 -6.64 24.03
N ILE A 519 5.55 -5.83 25.03
CA ILE A 519 4.80 -5.73 26.29
C ILE A 519 4.09 -4.37 26.36
N PRO A 520 2.77 -4.33 26.63
CA PRO A 520 2.03 -3.09 26.86
C PRO A 520 2.61 -2.33 28.03
N ASP A 521 2.93 -1.04 27.81
CA ASP A 521 3.53 -0.17 28.84
C ASP A 521 4.73 -0.82 29.55
N GLY A 522 5.45 -1.69 28.83
CA GLY A 522 6.50 -2.56 29.38
C GLY A 522 7.84 -1.85 29.59
N ALA A 523 7.88 -0.51 29.60
CA ALA A 523 9.14 0.24 29.74
C ALA A 523 9.81 -0.07 31.09
N GLU A 524 9.06 -0.03 32.18
CA GLU A 524 9.54 -0.39 33.52
C GLU A 524 9.91 -1.87 33.62
N PHE A 525 9.18 -2.76 32.95
CA PHE A 525 9.51 -4.18 32.90
C PHE A 525 10.87 -4.42 32.21
N VAL A 526 11.09 -3.82 31.03
CA VAL A 526 12.36 -3.95 30.30
C VAL A 526 13.50 -3.33 31.11
N LYS A 527 13.25 -2.20 31.78
CA LYS A 527 14.22 -1.57 32.67
C LYS A 527 14.57 -2.47 33.86
N ALA A 528 13.60 -3.12 34.49
CA ALA A 528 13.83 -4.06 35.60
C ALA A 528 14.72 -5.25 35.19
N ILE A 529 14.58 -5.76 33.96
CA ILE A 529 15.48 -6.79 33.40
C ILE A 529 16.94 -6.30 33.41
N VAL A 530 17.15 -5.08 32.90
CA VAL A 530 18.49 -4.49 32.76
C VAL A 530 19.08 -4.11 34.11
N ASP A 531 18.30 -3.53 35.00
CA ASP A 531 18.75 -3.10 36.33
C ASP A 531 19.14 -4.30 37.20
N HIS A 532 18.42 -5.42 37.13
CA HIS A 532 18.84 -6.66 37.80
C HIS A 532 20.22 -7.14 37.33
N ALA A 533 20.47 -7.13 36.02
CA ALA A 533 21.76 -7.53 35.49
C ALA A 533 22.88 -6.57 35.96
N ARG A 534 22.60 -5.26 35.99
CA ARG A 534 23.55 -4.23 36.48
C ARG A 534 23.92 -4.44 37.94
N GLU A 535 22.95 -4.70 38.80
CA GLU A 535 23.19 -4.97 40.22
C GLU A 535 24.12 -6.17 40.43
N ARG A 536 23.90 -7.27 39.71
CA ARG A 536 24.72 -8.49 39.81
C ARG A 536 26.14 -8.33 39.27
N ILE A 537 26.35 -7.47 38.29
CA ILE A 537 27.68 -7.22 37.72
C ILE A 537 28.53 -6.33 38.64
N GLY A 538 27.88 -5.51 39.48
CA GLY A 538 28.51 -4.52 40.34
C GLY A 538 28.84 -3.24 39.55
N PHE A 539 28.36 -2.09 40.04
CA PHE A 539 28.44 -0.79 39.36
C PHE A 539 29.89 -0.40 38.95
N ASP A 540 30.89 -0.74 39.76
CA ASP A 540 32.30 -0.40 39.53
C ASP A 540 32.98 -1.19 38.39
N ARG A 541 32.51 -2.41 38.08
CA ARG A 541 33.04 -3.22 36.95
C ARG A 541 32.37 -2.89 35.62
N PHE A 542 31.25 -2.17 35.66
CA PHE A 542 30.43 -1.83 34.50
C PHE A 542 31.03 -0.70 33.64
N TRP A 543 31.90 0.15 34.21
CA TRP A 543 32.42 1.36 33.55
C TRP A 543 33.95 1.44 33.48
N ARG A 544 34.69 0.59 34.19
CA ARG A 544 36.16 0.67 34.29
C ARG A 544 36.87 -0.20 33.27
N HIS A 545 36.90 0.18 31.99
CA HIS A 545 38.03 -0.08 31.08
C HIS A 545 37.92 0.79 29.80
N PRO A 546 38.78 1.82 29.62
CA PRO A 546 38.92 2.48 28.34
C PRO A 546 39.58 1.49 27.36
N GLY A 547 38.85 1.04 26.34
CA GLY A 547 39.37 0.17 25.27
C GLY A 547 38.75 -1.23 25.15
N ARG A 548 37.92 -1.66 26.10
CA ARG A 548 37.03 -2.84 25.98
C ARG A 548 35.72 -2.54 26.72
N VAL A 549 34.80 -1.85 26.06
CA VAL A 549 33.55 -1.39 26.68
C VAL A 549 32.58 -2.58 26.79
N ARG A 550 32.46 -3.16 27.99
CA ARG A 550 31.37 -4.09 28.34
C ARG A 550 30.14 -3.27 28.72
N SER A 551 29.41 -2.73 27.74
CA SER A 551 28.26 -1.86 27.98
C SER A 551 26.93 -2.59 27.79
N VAL A 552 25.97 -2.22 28.65
CA VAL A 552 24.54 -2.30 28.33
C VAL A 552 24.09 -0.89 27.99
N PHE A 553 23.64 -0.65 26.75
CA PHE A 553 23.17 0.66 26.32
C PHE A 553 21.85 0.56 25.55
N GLU A 554 21.03 1.59 25.74
CA GLU A 554 19.78 1.76 25.01
C GLU A 554 20.06 2.57 23.74
N LYS A 555 19.52 2.11 22.60
CA LYS A 555 19.52 2.86 21.35
C LYS A 555 18.10 2.94 20.82
N GLN A 556 17.63 4.16 20.67
CA GLN A 556 16.33 4.43 20.05
C GLN A 556 16.45 4.23 18.52
N MET A 557 15.58 3.39 17.96
CA MET A 557 15.46 3.19 16.52
C MET A 557 13.99 3.37 16.12
N SER A 558 13.73 4.31 15.21
CA SER A 558 12.40 4.70 14.71
C SER A 558 11.39 5.00 15.84
N THR A 559 10.59 4.02 16.25
CA THR A 559 9.53 4.13 17.26
C THR A 559 9.77 3.26 18.50
N ARG A 560 10.93 2.61 18.61
CA ARG A 560 11.25 1.64 19.67
C ARG A 560 12.63 1.86 20.26
N SER A 561 12.79 1.49 21.53
CA SER A 561 14.09 1.41 22.18
C SER A 561 14.59 -0.04 22.16
N TYR A 562 15.81 -0.25 21.68
CA TYR A 562 16.50 -1.54 21.72
C TYR A 562 17.65 -1.49 22.71
N TRP A 563 17.82 -2.56 23.47
CA TRP A 563 18.93 -2.72 24.41
C TRP A 563 20.00 -3.63 23.82
N PHE A 564 21.21 -3.09 23.73
CA PHE A 564 22.41 -3.79 23.28
C PHE A 564 23.24 -4.15 24.51
N ILE A 565 23.68 -5.40 24.60
CA ILE A 565 24.41 -5.96 25.75
C ILE A 565 25.61 -6.77 25.27
N ASP A 566 26.69 -6.82 26.03
CA ASP A 566 27.80 -7.75 25.77
C ASP A 566 27.35 -9.21 26.04
N GLU A 567 27.67 -10.15 25.17
CA GLU A 567 27.32 -11.56 25.34
C GLU A 567 27.87 -12.15 26.65
N ALA A 568 29.03 -11.68 27.10
CA ALA A 568 29.65 -12.12 28.36
C ALA A 568 28.80 -11.76 29.59
N VAL A 569 27.92 -10.77 29.49
CA VAL A 569 27.03 -10.36 30.59
C VAL A 569 25.67 -11.06 30.55
N LEU A 570 25.33 -11.78 29.48
CA LEU A 570 24.04 -12.46 29.32
C LEU A 570 23.74 -13.47 30.44
N LYS A 571 24.77 -14.07 31.04
CA LYS A 571 24.63 -15.00 32.17
C LYS A 571 24.07 -14.36 33.46
N PHE A 572 24.05 -13.04 33.54
CA PHE A 572 23.51 -12.29 34.67
C PHE A 572 22.07 -11.81 34.42
N PHE A 573 21.55 -12.00 33.21
CA PHE A 573 20.18 -11.64 32.88
C PHE A 573 19.19 -12.64 33.48
N PRO A 574 17.98 -12.18 33.87
CA PRO A 574 16.99 -13.02 34.54
C PRO A 574 16.26 -13.97 33.60
N THR A 575 15.59 -14.98 34.14
CA THR A 575 14.65 -15.82 33.39
C THR A 575 13.28 -15.16 33.35
N LEU A 576 12.56 -15.25 32.24
CA LEU A 576 11.22 -14.70 32.12
C LEU A 576 10.18 -15.80 32.16
N VAL A 577 9.06 -15.56 32.83
CA VAL A 577 7.96 -16.51 32.91
C VAL A 577 6.67 -15.85 32.45
N PHE A 578 6.06 -16.43 31.44
CA PHE A 578 4.76 -16.02 30.92
C PHE A 578 3.70 -17.01 31.37
N THR A 579 2.72 -16.53 32.13
CA THR A 579 1.60 -17.35 32.56
C THR A 579 0.46 -17.20 31.56
N VAL A 580 0.17 -18.26 30.81
CA VAL A 580 -0.78 -18.23 29.68
C VAL A 580 -1.90 -19.25 29.91
N GLY A 581 -3.16 -18.82 29.86
CA GLY A 581 -4.31 -19.70 30.00
C GLY A 581 -5.55 -19.03 30.57
N SER A 582 -6.69 -19.73 30.54
CA SER A 582 -7.93 -19.31 31.20
C SER A 582 -8.25 -20.15 32.45
N ASP A 583 -8.25 -21.49 32.29
CA ASP A 583 -8.74 -22.44 33.32
C ASP A 583 -7.60 -23.20 33.99
N ARG A 584 -6.49 -23.38 33.26
CA ARG A 584 -5.24 -23.97 33.73
C ARG A 584 -4.10 -23.15 33.16
N ASP A 585 -3.56 -22.28 33.99
CA ASP A 585 -2.41 -21.47 33.63
C ASP A 585 -1.21 -22.36 33.25
N ILE A 586 -0.59 -22.02 32.12
CA ILE A 586 0.60 -22.65 31.56
C ILE A 586 1.74 -21.67 31.73
N ALA A 587 2.73 -22.01 32.56
CA ALA A 587 3.94 -21.24 32.69
C ALA A 587 4.91 -21.57 31.54
N VAL A 588 5.21 -20.59 30.70
CA VAL A 588 6.23 -20.67 29.66
C VAL A 588 7.47 -19.91 30.13
N THR A 589 8.54 -20.67 30.39
CA THR A 589 9.82 -20.15 30.87
C THR A 589 10.74 -19.87 29.69
N ILE A 590 11.29 -18.65 29.64
CA ILE A 590 12.17 -18.17 28.58
C ILE A 590 13.51 -17.76 29.21
N PRO A 591 14.57 -18.57 29.06
CA PRO A 591 15.90 -18.23 29.56
C PRO A 591 16.52 -17.06 28.77
N PRO A 592 17.54 -16.38 29.33
CA PRO A 592 18.23 -15.25 28.67
C PRO A 592 18.67 -15.51 27.23
N ARG A 593 19.15 -16.71 26.94
CA ARG A 593 19.62 -17.10 25.60
C ARG A 593 18.50 -17.13 24.55
N ASP A 594 17.26 -17.28 24.97
CA ASP A 594 16.13 -17.40 24.05
C ASP A 594 15.54 -16.05 23.68
N TYR A 595 15.64 -15.06 24.58
CA TYR A 595 15.19 -13.69 24.32
C TYR A 595 16.31 -12.69 24.01
N ALA A 596 17.59 -13.06 24.10
CA ALA A 596 18.70 -12.25 23.61
C ALA A 596 19.23 -12.81 22.29
N ARG A 597 19.46 -11.94 21.30
CA ARG A 597 19.99 -12.31 19.98
C ARG A 597 21.44 -11.85 19.86
N CYS A 598 22.38 -12.77 19.95
CA CYS A 598 23.80 -12.45 19.95
C CYS A 598 24.40 -12.45 18.53
N MET A 599 25.26 -11.52 18.20
CA MET A 599 26.04 -11.46 16.96
C MET A 599 27.38 -10.83 17.32
N ASP A 600 28.48 -11.52 17.00
CA ASP A 600 29.84 -11.01 17.17
C ASP A 600 30.16 -10.46 18.58
N GLY A 601 29.74 -11.19 19.62
CA GLY A 601 29.97 -10.82 21.02
C GLY A 601 29.00 -9.77 21.60
N TRP A 602 28.02 -9.32 20.81
CA TRP A 602 26.97 -8.40 21.24
C TRP A 602 25.59 -9.02 21.11
N CYS A 603 24.73 -8.88 22.12
CA CYS A 603 23.35 -9.32 22.05
C CYS A 603 22.37 -8.14 22.02
N VAL A 604 21.28 -8.31 21.27
CA VAL A 604 20.12 -7.42 21.29
C VAL A 604 19.01 -8.11 22.07
N LEU A 605 18.47 -7.43 23.09
CA LEU A 605 17.28 -7.95 23.78
C LEU A 605 16.09 -7.95 22.82
N GLY A 606 15.52 -9.11 22.59
CA GLY A 606 14.30 -9.35 21.82
C GLY A 606 13.04 -9.07 22.64
N ILE A 607 13.06 -8.02 23.46
CA ILE A 607 11.93 -7.60 24.30
C ILE A 607 11.86 -6.08 24.24
N ALA A 608 10.68 -5.55 23.95
CA ALA A 608 10.48 -4.11 23.89
C ALA A 608 9.11 -3.71 24.46
N SER A 609 9.03 -2.46 24.91
CA SER A 609 7.76 -1.82 25.22
C SER A 609 7.04 -1.42 23.92
N HIS A 610 5.71 -1.41 23.93
CA HIS A 610 4.90 -0.83 22.87
C HIS A 610 3.59 -0.25 23.44
N GLN A 611 2.93 0.60 22.65
CA GLN A 611 1.77 1.38 23.07
C GLN A 611 0.41 0.67 22.91
N GLU A 612 0.37 -0.57 22.43
CA GLU A 612 -0.91 -1.30 22.28
C GLU A 612 -1.29 -2.03 23.58
N ASP A 613 -2.59 -2.28 23.76
CA ASP A 613 -3.18 -2.90 24.95
C ASP A 613 -2.98 -4.43 25.03
N ARG A 614 -2.07 -4.99 24.23
CA ARG A 614 -1.96 -6.44 23.96
C ARG A 614 -0.52 -6.90 24.00
N VAL A 615 -0.27 -8.08 24.55
CA VAL A 615 1.08 -8.66 24.51
C VAL A 615 1.29 -9.30 23.14
N LEU A 616 2.41 -9.01 22.47
CA LEU A 616 2.82 -9.75 21.28
C LEU A 616 3.86 -10.79 21.69
N LEU A 617 3.47 -12.06 21.63
CA LEU A 617 4.29 -13.23 21.94
C LEU A 617 5.02 -13.66 20.66
N GLY A 618 6.16 -13.02 20.42
CA GLY A 618 7.00 -13.24 19.24
C GLY A 618 7.87 -14.50 19.31
N ALA A 619 8.90 -14.53 18.45
CA ALA A 619 9.84 -15.62 18.34
C ALA A 619 10.50 -16.06 19.66
N PRO A 620 10.90 -15.17 20.59
CA PRO A 620 11.46 -15.60 21.87
C PRO A 620 10.49 -16.44 22.71
N PHE A 621 9.19 -16.11 22.69
CA PHE A 621 8.17 -16.91 23.38
C PHE A 621 8.06 -18.31 22.77
N LEU A 622 8.02 -18.39 21.43
CA LEU A 622 7.97 -19.66 20.71
C LEU A 622 9.25 -20.49 20.80
N ARG A 623 10.39 -19.92 21.22
CA ARG A 623 11.58 -20.71 21.57
C ARG A 623 11.41 -21.48 22.88
N GLY A 624 10.69 -20.89 23.83
CA GLY A 624 10.40 -21.48 25.15
C GLY A 624 9.29 -22.54 25.16
N CYS A 625 8.49 -22.67 24.10
CA CYS A 625 7.43 -23.68 24.02
C CYS A 625 7.18 -24.19 22.59
N ASP A 626 6.69 -25.43 22.48
CA ASP A 626 5.98 -25.86 21.28
C ASP A 626 4.54 -25.34 21.32
N ALA A 627 4.00 -24.99 20.16
CA ALA A 627 2.65 -24.48 20.03
C ALA A 627 1.81 -25.35 19.10
N TYR A 628 0.55 -25.58 19.47
CA TYR A 628 -0.48 -26.24 18.68
C TYR A 628 -1.68 -25.31 18.60
N VAL A 629 -2.30 -25.20 17.43
CA VAL A 629 -3.50 -24.39 17.24
C VAL A 629 -4.51 -25.20 16.46
N ASP A 630 -5.72 -25.31 17.00
CA ASP A 630 -6.87 -25.88 16.31
C ASP A 630 -8.00 -24.86 16.26
N PHE A 631 -8.27 -24.35 15.06
CA PHE A 631 -9.31 -23.35 14.86
C PHE A 631 -10.73 -23.94 14.86
N GLU A 632 -10.88 -25.26 14.65
CA GLU A 632 -12.18 -25.92 14.67
C GLU A 632 -12.63 -26.16 16.11
N SER A 633 -11.73 -26.72 16.93
CA SER A 633 -11.97 -26.92 18.36
C SER A 633 -11.78 -25.63 19.18
N LYS A 634 -11.22 -24.58 18.57
CA LYS A 634 -10.93 -23.28 19.17
C LYS A 634 -9.99 -23.37 20.38
N VAL A 635 -8.92 -24.13 20.25
CA VAL A 635 -7.94 -24.36 21.32
C VAL A 635 -6.53 -24.03 20.86
N VAL A 636 -5.70 -23.61 21.82
CA VAL A 636 -4.24 -23.54 21.69
C VAL A 636 -3.64 -24.52 22.68
N GLY A 637 -2.76 -25.38 22.19
CA GLY A 637 -1.89 -26.20 23.02
C GLY A 637 -0.53 -25.54 23.16
N LEU A 638 -0.04 -25.42 24.39
CA LEU A 638 1.34 -25.02 24.66
C LEU A 638 2.04 -26.13 25.42
N ARG A 639 3.26 -26.47 25.00
CA ARG A 639 4.15 -27.38 25.71
C ARG A 639 5.43 -26.63 26.07
N PRO A 640 5.57 -26.14 27.31
CA PRO A 640 6.81 -25.52 27.76
C PRO A 640 7.98 -26.49 27.59
N LYS A 641 9.10 -26.00 27.07
CA LYS A 641 10.33 -26.80 26.94
C LYS A 641 11.14 -26.82 28.22
N HIS A 642 10.99 -25.79 29.02
CA HIS A 642 11.62 -25.63 30.31
C HIS A 642 10.52 -25.75 31.36
N SER A 643 10.62 -26.73 32.25
CA SER A 643 9.85 -26.73 33.48
C SER A 643 10.40 -25.66 34.41
N VAL A 644 9.51 -24.98 35.14
CA VAL A 644 9.89 -24.23 36.35
C VAL A 644 10.35 -25.21 37.41
#